data_AF-A0A933IA87-F1
#
_entry.id   AF-A0A933IA87-F1
#
_cell.length_a   1.000
_cell.length_b   1.000
_cell.length_c   1.000
_cell.angle_alpha   90.00
_cell.angle_beta   90.00
_cell.angle_gamma   90.00
#
_symmetry.space_group_name_H-M   'P 1'
#
loop_
_entity.id
_entity.type
_entity.pdbx_description
1 polymer ?
#
loop_
_entity_poly.entity_id
_entity_poly.type
_entity_poly.pdbx_seq_one_letter_code
_entity_poly.pdbx_strand_id
1 'polypeptide(L)'
;MKLFNFNSKTSGAAAIQDVPETSEARWKPSDELLDVLRKIDEFLKILPELSGNISALAAEERGHLVNIHAFGAALAEAFEGMDAIANSLALVTENSQEYKQVIARAEQQLKGALDSFDLVDQSHQRSTEELNGLFATTAELEKLAGLIAGLSVKIKQLVRNAEIRAFHAGSQGKGFGVIAENMSRLAGDMENTASLVPALTTGVKGSIQKMSSGVLESRHLVDGLKSRAGQVTDKLNSLYRSNQGMVEAFDRIGLMAREQRELENKLVGGLKNIAQSAEGLSVSQEVAALALSTETGEMGQVEYAKNQMDEALGLWESVGNSAALHEARNNWMMLKAKLQAASERWRDLQTTIDDQKTVLGAEEELAGTLWQNLEALFENINRIKSSLDGTGKSIGRNRRDFEEMSGRLTESFDNLARVKTWLDECEADREGMSAKLVEISQTGAAIKDFTEQIKLLSFYAAVEVAEMGQGGGDFGGIVGQAQSLSQQAAADSAKIGPLLKQVTEQFAQTSGTVRQTQKIMATSLESISQARRLLDLARESGGRMEQIVAEAGLGIDRQQSRHQDIFGRYNQYSQSYQEVAAKLQGFSGFLLKGRDSLAWFERMGSLGRAEIESAGLKDYIGGRLKVDINSDPITLDPAMMTDATSNEVASQIFEGLVQFGGGASVIPAIAWRWKISPDGLSWTFYLRRGIKFSHGRELAAPDVKYSLERLLSPKIKSPNQGFVEMIKGASEYSQGQAKEISGLQAIDSQAIKIVLQYPFMPFLANLACTVAAIVPKELVEDGSQDFSRHPVGSGPFVLKNWEPGKTLELEPNPHYYERRISLSGVKYSIDLNDEQKIEALASGRLDITDVNSLQRRALSSDPTLKVVSLPQLNVQYLCINVSRVSPFADIRVRQALNYAVDKKALIETTELAGDAVIAKGVFPPELWAYNPNLAGYGYDPDRAKKLLAEAGFAGGLPGEYLLDIRDSKAQLQRFEVVRQSCREVGISIKPNPLSWKALLEKTYGCQSQLSFNGWSSDNGDPDNFLYPLFHSKNGGRAGNTSFFKSAAIDEMLDEAVTIRDPGQRLLRYRKIEELIVQEAPWVFLYHSVKSTAVRNAVHGYRPRPFGSELYKHCWVEQ
;
A
#
# COMPACT_ATOMS: atom_id res chain seq x y z
N MET A 1 21.05 97.85 0.95
CA MET A 1 19.58 97.93 1.15
C MET A 1 19.24 96.97 2.30
N LYS A 2 19.41 97.40 3.56
CA LYS A 2 18.47 98.13 4.47
C LYS A 2 17.29 97.24 4.91
N LEU A 3 17.34 96.69 6.14
CA LEU A 3 16.73 97.22 7.40
C LEU A 3 15.20 96.92 7.44
N PHE A 4 14.57 96.35 8.48
CA PHE A 4 14.54 96.84 9.87
C PHE A 4 14.00 95.76 10.83
N ASN A 5 14.59 95.77 12.03
CA ASN A 5 14.09 95.24 13.31
C ASN A 5 12.85 96.02 13.78
N PHE A 6 11.96 95.43 14.59
CA PHE A 6 11.49 96.10 15.82
C PHE A 6 10.80 95.12 16.79
N ASN A 7 11.18 95.29 18.04
CA ASN A 7 10.73 94.60 19.24
C ASN A 7 10.16 95.71 20.15
N SER A 8 8.99 95.54 20.78
CA SER A 8 8.63 96.33 21.96
C SER A 8 7.60 95.63 22.86
N LYS A 9 7.96 95.55 24.14
CA LYS A 9 7.12 95.25 25.31
C LYS A 9 6.62 96.57 25.93
N THR A 10 5.44 96.55 26.55
CA THR A 10 4.98 97.28 27.78
C THR A 10 3.48 96.97 27.98
N SER A 11 3.02 96.18 28.97
CA SER A 11 2.74 96.44 30.41
C SER A 11 1.54 97.37 30.72
N GLY A 12 0.52 96.86 31.44
CA GLY A 12 -0.55 97.64 32.10
C GLY A 12 -1.88 96.87 32.28
N ALA A 13 -2.51 96.93 33.46
CA ALA A 13 -3.39 95.91 34.06
C ALA A 13 -4.87 96.33 34.30
N ALA A 14 -5.67 95.35 34.78
CA ALA A 14 -7.02 95.38 35.41
C ALA A 14 -8.25 95.17 34.46
N ALA A 15 -9.28 94.35 34.74
CA ALA A 15 -9.66 93.46 35.85
C ALA A 15 -10.84 92.52 35.46
N ILE A 16 -10.81 91.25 35.93
CA ILE A 16 -11.91 90.36 36.46
C ILE A 16 -13.08 90.02 35.49
N GLN A 17 -13.43 88.75 35.14
CA GLN A 17 -13.98 87.71 36.04
C GLN A 17 -14.07 86.29 35.40
N ASP A 18 -13.57 85.29 36.14
CA ASP A 18 -13.95 83.86 36.33
C ASP A 18 -14.47 82.94 35.19
N VAL A 19 -13.64 81.94 34.82
CA VAL A 19 -13.94 80.49 34.95
C VAL A 19 -12.63 79.76 35.30
N PRO A 20 -12.58 78.80 36.27
CA PRO A 20 -11.35 78.12 36.64
C PRO A 20 -10.92 77.11 35.57
N GLU A 21 -9.72 77.29 35.01
CA GLU A 21 -8.95 76.22 34.39
C GLU A 21 -8.53 75.24 35.48
N THR A 22 -9.33 74.19 35.72
CA THR A 22 -8.79 73.00 36.38
C THR A 22 -7.93 72.27 35.37
N SER A 23 -6.64 72.24 35.67
CA SER A 23 -5.60 71.42 35.06
C SER A 23 -5.96 69.93 35.11
N GLU A 24 -6.69 69.42 34.13
CA GLU A 24 -6.56 68.02 33.75
C GLU A 24 -5.37 67.93 32.80
N ALA A 25 -4.25 67.43 33.31
CA ALA A 25 -3.13 67.06 32.47
C ALA A 25 -3.64 66.08 31.40
N ARG A 26 -3.71 66.53 30.13
CA ARG A 26 -4.03 65.67 28.99
C ARG A 26 -3.03 64.49 28.99
N TRP A 27 -3.47 63.32 29.41
CA TRP A 27 -2.69 62.08 29.40
C TRP A 27 -2.23 61.77 27.98
N LYS A 28 -0.98 62.04 27.62
CA LYS A 28 -0.47 61.63 26.29
C LYS A 28 -0.02 60.16 26.34
N PRO A 29 -0.34 59.35 25.31
CA PRO A 29 0.26 58.02 25.19
C PRO A 29 1.79 58.17 25.17
N SER A 30 2.47 57.33 25.93
CA SER A 30 3.94 57.31 25.99
C SER A 30 4.53 56.86 24.64
N ASP A 31 5.74 57.32 24.32
CA ASP A 31 6.50 56.83 23.17
C ASP A 31 6.64 55.29 23.20
N GLU A 32 6.62 54.71 24.40
CA GLU A 32 6.67 53.27 24.65
C GLU A 32 5.38 52.55 24.21
N LEU A 33 4.19 53.10 24.48
CA LEU A 33 2.91 52.53 23.99
C LEU A 33 2.82 52.59 22.46
N LEU A 34 3.26 53.70 21.87
CA LEU A 34 3.30 53.85 20.41
C LEU A 34 4.31 52.90 19.75
N ASP A 35 5.47 52.66 20.37
CA ASP A 35 6.43 51.67 19.88
C ASP A 35 5.88 50.23 19.97
N VAL A 36 5.07 49.92 20.99
CA VAL A 36 4.36 48.63 21.08
C VAL A 36 3.41 48.43 19.91
N LEU A 37 2.55 49.42 19.62
CA LEU A 37 1.60 49.34 18.51
C LEU A 37 2.31 49.21 17.15
N ARG A 38 3.40 49.96 16.96
CA ARG A 38 4.23 49.87 15.75
C ARG A 38 4.87 48.50 15.57
N LYS A 39 5.37 47.89 16.64
CA LYS A 39 5.93 46.53 16.57
C LYS A 39 4.87 45.46 16.34
N ILE A 40 3.64 45.65 16.82
CA ILE A 40 2.51 44.78 16.45
C ILE A 40 2.30 44.82 14.93
N ASP A 41 2.36 46.00 14.30
CA ASP A 41 2.25 46.10 12.83
C ASP A 41 3.40 45.40 12.10
N GLU A 42 4.62 45.47 12.61
CA GLU A 42 5.76 44.72 12.07
C GLU A 42 5.54 43.20 12.21
N PHE A 43 4.94 42.75 13.32
CA PHE A 43 4.62 41.35 13.58
C PHE A 43 3.43 40.82 12.76
N LEU A 44 2.42 41.64 12.47
CA LEU A 44 1.30 41.27 11.60
C LEU A 44 1.76 41.11 10.13
N LYS A 45 2.79 41.84 9.69
CA LYS A 45 3.34 41.74 8.33
C LYS A 45 4.04 40.42 8.02
N ILE A 46 4.44 39.66 9.04
CA ILE A 46 5.09 38.35 8.87
C ILE A 46 4.08 37.20 8.70
N LEU A 47 2.78 37.46 8.93
CA LEU A 47 1.72 36.44 8.80
C LEU A 47 1.58 35.83 7.40
N PRO A 48 1.64 36.61 6.29
CA PRO A 48 1.56 36.01 4.95
C PRO A 48 2.72 35.06 4.64
N GLU A 49 3.91 35.30 5.22
CA GLU A 49 5.06 34.40 5.09
C GLU A 49 4.86 33.09 5.86
N LEU A 50 4.17 33.12 7.00
CA LEU A 50 3.78 31.93 7.77
C LEU A 50 2.94 31.00 6.88
N SER A 51 1.89 31.54 6.25
CA SER A 51 0.98 30.81 5.35
C SER A 51 1.70 30.15 4.16
N GLY A 52 2.62 30.89 3.54
CA GLY A 52 3.44 30.38 2.43
C GLY A 52 4.37 29.24 2.85
N ASN A 53 5.03 29.36 4.00
CA ASN A 53 5.93 28.33 4.51
C ASN A 53 5.20 27.03 4.89
N ILE A 54 3.98 27.13 5.43
CA ILE A 54 3.12 25.97 5.75
C ILE A 54 2.70 25.24 4.49
N SER A 55 2.26 25.99 3.47
CA SER A 55 1.82 25.43 2.20
C SER A 55 2.95 24.66 1.52
N ALA A 56 4.18 25.18 1.60
CA ALA A 56 5.37 24.52 1.09
C ALA A 56 5.68 23.23 1.88
N LEU A 57 5.66 23.27 3.22
CA LEU A 57 5.91 22.10 4.06
C LEU A 57 4.87 20.98 3.81
N ALA A 58 3.59 21.32 3.72
CA ALA A 58 2.51 20.36 3.46
C ALA A 58 2.54 19.76 2.04
N ALA A 59 3.18 20.43 1.08
CA ALA A 59 3.41 19.88 -0.26
C ALA A 59 4.53 18.82 -0.22
N GLU A 60 5.64 19.11 0.46
CA GLU A 60 6.77 18.17 0.56
C GLU A 60 6.41 16.91 1.36
N GLU A 61 5.71 17.05 2.49
CA GLU A 61 5.27 15.89 3.27
C GLU A 61 4.34 14.95 2.48
N ARG A 62 3.45 15.51 1.64
CA ARG A 62 2.61 14.69 0.76
C ARG A 62 3.45 13.92 -0.26
N GLY A 63 4.45 14.57 -0.84
CA GLY A 63 5.42 13.90 -1.72
C GLY A 63 6.15 12.77 -1.00
N HIS A 64 6.55 13.01 0.26
CA HIS A 64 7.23 12.02 1.08
C HIS A 64 6.37 10.79 1.39
N LEU A 65 5.10 10.97 1.79
CA LEU A 65 4.16 9.87 2.02
C LEU A 65 3.92 9.03 0.75
N VAL A 66 3.81 9.65 -0.42
CA VAL A 66 3.69 8.94 -1.69
C VAL A 66 4.93 8.06 -1.93
N ASN A 67 6.12 8.57 -1.65
CA ASN A 67 7.37 7.81 -1.80
C ASN A 67 7.45 6.64 -0.81
N ILE A 68 6.99 6.80 0.45
CA ILE A 68 6.91 5.70 1.44
C ILE A 68 5.99 4.58 0.94
N HIS A 69 4.79 4.93 0.45
CA HIS A 69 3.85 3.94 -0.09
C HIS A 69 4.39 3.25 -1.34
N ALA A 70 5.01 4.00 -2.25
CA ALA A 70 5.64 3.46 -3.45
C ALA A 70 6.79 2.50 -3.11
N PHE A 71 7.58 2.80 -2.07
CA PHE A 71 8.64 1.93 -1.58
C PHE A 71 8.06 0.66 -0.94
N GLY A 72 6.99 0.79 -0.14
CA GLY A 72 6.30 -0.36 0.46
C GLY A 72 5.64 -1.31 -0.53
N ALA A 73 5.01 -0.76 -1.59
CA ALA A 73 4.44 -1.58 -2.66
C ALA A 73 5.52 -2.41 -3.37
N ALA A 74 6.68 -1.81 -3.67
CA ALA A 74 7.77 -2.52 -4.30
C ALA A 74 8.39 -3.60 -3.42
N LEU A 75 8.49 -3.39 -2.10
CA LEU A 75 8.89 -4.42 -1.16
C LEU A 75 7.89 -5.58 -1.12
N ALA A 76 6.58 -5.29 -1.12
CA ALA A 76 5.55 -6.33 -1.13
C ALA A 76 5.59 -7.19 -2.41
N GLU A 77 5.81 -6.59 -3.58
CA GLU A 77 5.94 -7.30 -4.86
C GLU A 77 7.25 -8.09 -4.97
N ALA A 78 8.32 -7.64 -4.30
CA ALA A 78 9.63 -8.27 -4.39
C ALA A 78 9.67 -9.67 -3.76
N PHE A 79 9.00 -9.83 -2.60
CA PHE A 79 9.14 -11.03 -1.77
C PHE A 79 8.29 -12.23 -2.20
N GLU A 80 7.56 -12.12 -3.32
CA GLU A 80 6.94 -13.27 -3.97
C GLU A 80 7.97 -14.01 -4.84
N GLY A 81 8.47 -15.16 -4.35
CA GLY A 81 9.25 -16.11 -5.17
C GLY A 81 10.35 -16.89 -4.44
N MET A 82 10.80 -16.46 -3.26
CA MET A 82 11.86 -17.17 -2.51
C MET A 82 11.43 -18.55 -2.01
N ASP A 83 10.15 -18.73 -1.65
CA ASP A 83 9.62 -20.03 -1.25
C ASP A 83 9.69 -21.07 -2.39
N ALA A 84 9.48 -20.63 -3.64
CA ALA A 84 9.61 -21.51 -4.81
C ALA A 84 11.07 -21.95 -5.02
N ILE A 85 12.02 -21.02 -4.86
CA ILE A 85 13.46 -21.32 -4.95
C ILE A 85 13.88 -22.27 -3.82
N ALA A 86 13.44 -22.04 -2.59
CA ALA A 86 13.74 -22.89 -1.44
C ALA A 86 13.19 -24.32 -1.61
N ASN A 87 11.94 -24.45 -2.11
CA ASN A 87 11.33 -25.75 -2.38
C ASN A 87 12.06 -26.51 -3.49
N SER A 88 12.45 -25.82 -4.57
CA SER A 88 13.27 -26.40 -5.65
C SER A 88 14.61 -26.92 -5.13
N LEU A 89 15.28 -26.18 -4.23
CA LEU A 89 16.56 -26.60 -3.64
C LEU A 89 16.41 -27.80 -2.69
N ALA A 90 15.30 -27.89 -1.96
CA ALA A 90 14.98 -29.07 -1.14
C ALA A 90 14.84 -30.33 -2.00
N LEU A 91 14.17 -30.23 -3.15
CA LEU A 91 14.01 -31.32 -4.12
C LEU A 91 15.37 -31.79 -4.69
N VAL A 92 16.29 -30.85 -4.96
CA VAL A 92 17.65 -31.20 -5.42
C VAL A 92 18.46 -31.89 -4.32
N THR A 93 18.25 -31.50 -3.07
CA THR A 93 18.90 -32.14 -1.91
C THR A 93 18.42 -33.59 -1.75
N GLU A 94 17.11 -33.83 -1.87
CA GLU A 94 16.52 -35.17 -1.86
C GLU A 94 17.06 -36.05 -3.00
N ASN A 95 17.06 -35.53 -4.23
CA ASN A 95 17.64 -36.23 -5.39
C ASN A 95 19.14 -36.51 -5.22
N SER A 96 19.89 -35.63 -4.57
CA SER A 96 21.32 -35.83 -4.27
C SER A 96 21.54 -36.95 -3.24
N GLN A 97 20.62 -37.13 -2.28
CA GLN A 97 20.65 -38.26 -1.34
C GLN A 97 20.32 -39.57 -2.03
N GLU A 98 19.35 -39.58 -2.95
CA GLU A 98 19.06 -40.76 -3.78
C GLU A 98 20.30 -41.15 -4.62
N TYR A 99 20.97 -40.15 -5.21
CA TYR A 99 22.23 -40.33 -5.93
C TYR A 99 23.28 -41.08 -5.12
N LYS A 100 23.42 -40.74 -3.84
CA LYS A 100 24.37 -41.38 -2.93
C LYS A 100 24.06 -42.86 -2.73
N GLN A 101 22.77 -43.21 -2.60
CA GLN A 101 22.34 -44.60 -2.45
C GLN A 101 22.58 -45.41 -3.72
N VAL A 102 22.33 -44.80 -4.89
CA VAL A 102 22.56 -45.42 -6.20
C VAL A 102 24.05 -45.72 -6.42
N ILE A 103 24.93 -44.77 -6.10
CA ILE A 103 26.40 -44.96 -6.16
C ILE A 103 26.84 -46.13 -5.26
N ALA A 104 26.39 -46.16 -4.01
CA ALA A 104 26.76 -47.21 -3.06
C ALA A 104 26.27 -48.61 -3.50
N ARG A 105 25.06 -48.70 -4.07
CA ARG A 105 24.54 -49.96 -4.63
C ARG A 105 25.32 -50.40 -5.86
N ALA A 106 25.66 -49.48 -6.76
CA ALA A 106 26.46 -49.80 -7.95
C ALA A 106 27.87 -50.30 -7.57
N GLU A 107 28.50 -49.66 -6.58
CA GLU A 107 29.79 -50.08 -6.02
C GLU A 107 29.70 -51.49 -5.42
N GLN A 108 28.65 -51.77 -4.63
CA GLN A 108 28.43 -53.09 -4.04
C GLN A 108 28.30 -54.19 -5.11
N GLN A 109 27.56 -53.92 -6.19
CA GLN A 109 27.39 -54.84 -7.30
C GLN A 109 28.71 -55.10 -8.03
N LEU A 110 29.51 -54.06 -8.29
CA LEU A 110 30.81 -54.20 -8.94
C LEU A 110 31.82 -54.94 -8.06
N LYS A 111 31.82 -54.70 -6.75
CA LYS A 111 32.66 -55.42 -5.80
C LYS A 111 32.32 -56.92 -5.77
N GLY A 112 31.03 -57.26 -5.72
CA GLY A 112 30.59 -58.65 -5.82
C GLY A 112 31.00 -59.33 -7.12
N ALA A 113 31.01 -58.59 -8.24
CA ALA A 113 31.51 -59.09 -9.52
C ALA A 113 33.03 -59.30 -9.51
N LEU A 114 33.81 -58.38 -8.92
CA LEU A 114 35.26 -58.48 -8.77
C LEU A 114 35.65 -59.70 -7.93
N ASP A 115 35.00 -59.89 -6.78
CA ASP A 115 35.23 -61.06 -5.90
C ASP A 115 34.90 -62.37 -6.65
N SER A 116 33.85 -62.36 -7.48
CA SER A 116 33.47 -63.51 -8.30
C SER A 116 34.46 -63.78 -9.44
N PHE A 117 35.08 -62.76 -10.02
CA PHE A 117 36.14 -62.94 -11.03
C PHE A 117 37.40 -63.58 -10.45
N ASP A 118 37.74 -63.30 -9.20
CA ASP A 118 38.85 -63.97 -8.52
C ASP A 118 38.59 -65.48 -8.35
N LEU A 119 37.34 -65.86 -8.05
CA LEU A 119 36.93 -67.27 -8.02
C LEU A 119 36.97 -67.91 -9.41
N VAL A 120 36.63 -67.17 -10.47
CA VAL A 120 36.76 -67.64 -11.86
C VAL A 120 38.23 -67.87 -12.23
N ASP A 121 39.15 -66.99 -11.85
CA ASP A 121 40.58 -67.19 -12.13
C ASP A 121 41.13 -68.45 -11.44
N GLN A 122 40.77 -68.69 -10.17
CA GLN A 122 41.11 -69.92 -9.47
C GLN A 122 40.54 -71.16 -10.17
N SER A 123 39.30 -71.07 -10.65
CA SER A 123 38.63 -72.15 -11.36
C SER A 123 39.25 -72.43 -12.74
N HIS A 124 39.69 -71.39 -13.45
CA HIS A 124 40.45 -71.53 -14.71
C HIS A 124 41.81 -72.18 -14.50
N GLN A 125 42.53 -71.81 -13.44
CA GLN A 125 43.81 -72.43 -13.08
C GLN A 125 43.63 -73.93 -12.82
N ARG A 126 42.63 -74.28 -11.99
CA ARG A 126 42.27 -75.67 -11.70
C ARG A 126 41.84 -76.43 -12.96
N SER A 127 41.01 -75.84 -13.81
CA SER A 127 40.58 -76.47 -15.07
C SER A 127 41.77 -76.76 -16.00
N THR A 128 42.77 -75.86 -16.03
CA THR A 128 43.99 -76.03 -16.82
C THR A 128 44.83 -77.19 -16.31
N GLU A 129 45.02 -77.29 -14.99
CA GLU A 129 45.73 -78.40 -14.36
C GLU A 129 45.03 -79.76 -14.60
N GLU A 130 43.70 -79.80 -14.44
CA GLU A 130 42.89 -80.99 -14.64
C GLU A 130 42.89 -81.44 -16.11
N LEU A 131 42.81 -80.52 -17.07
CA LEU A 131 42.91 -80.81 -18.52
C LEU A 131 44.29 -81.35 -18.91
N ASN A 132 45.37 -80.79 -18.35
CA ASN A 132 46.73 -81.27 -18.59
C ASN A 132 46.94 -82.69 -18.03
N GLY A 133 46.40 -82.97 -16.85
CA GLY A 133 46.42 -84.31 -16.26
C GLY A 133 45.65 -85.34 -17.10
N LEU A 134 44.50 -84.94 -17.65
CA LEU A 134 43.70 -85.77 -18.54
C LEU A 134 44.41 -86.03 -19.89
N PHE A 135 45.12 -85.03 -20.42
CA PHE A 135 45.96 -85.17 -21.61
C PHE A 135 47.12 -86.18 -21.40
N ALA A 136 47.78 -86.12 -20.24
CA ALA A 136 48.85 -87.05 -19.90
C ALA A 136 48.33 -88.49 -19.77
N THR A 137 47.21 -88.70 -19.07
CA THR A 137 46.62 -90.02 -18.84
C THR A 137 46.09 -90.65 -20.15
N THR A 138 45.56 -89.84 -21.07
CA THR A 138 45.14 -90.31 -22.40
C THR A 138 46.33 -90.70 -23.30
N ALA A 139 47.50 -90.10 -23.14
CA ALA A 139 48.73 -90.54 -23.81
C ALA A 139 49.25 -91.90 -23.28
N GLU A 140 49.04 -92.21 -22.00
CA GLU A 140 49.39 -93.53 -21.43
C GLU A 140 48.50 -94.65 -21.98
N LEU A 141 47.22 -94.38 -22.27
CA LEU A 141 46.31 -95.33 -22.92
C LEU A 141 46.79 -95.72 -24.33
N GLU A 142 47.33 -94.77 -25.11
CA GLU A 142 47.91 -95.06 -26.43
C GLU A 142 49.14 -95.97 -26.34
N LYS A 143 49.99 -95.75 -25.32
CA LYS A 143 51.16 -96.60 -25.08
C LYS A 143 50.77 -98.04 -24.77
N LEU A 144 49.68 -98.26 -24.02
CA LEU A 144 49.14 -99.59 -23.77
C LEU A 144 48.55 -100.22 -25.04
N ALA A 145 47.82 -99.46 -25.87
CA ALA A 145 47.34 -99.94 -27.17
C ALA A 145 48.49 -100.41 -28.08
N GLY A 146 49.61 -99.67 -28.09
CA GLY A 146 50.83 -100.07 -28.80
C GLY A 146 51.44 -101.38 -28.30
N LEU A 147 51.40 -101.63 -26.99
CA LEU A 147 51.86 -102.90 -26.41
C LEU A 147 50.98 -104.08 -26.84
N ILE A 148 49.66 -103.88 -26.92
CA ILE A 148 48.69 -104.91 -27.36
C ILE A 148 48.85 -105.21 -28.86
N ALA A 149 49.04 -104.19 -29.69
CA ALA A 149 49.39 -104.37 -31.10
C ALA A 149 50.71 -105.16 -31.25
N GLY A 150 51.71 -104.84 -30.43
CA GLY A 150 52.97 -105.60 -30.38
C GLY A 150 52.79 -107.06 -29.95
N LEU A 151 51.88 -107.34 -29.01
CA LEU A 151 51.53 -108.70 -28.60
C LEU A 151 50.88 -109.48 -29.75
N SER A 152 49.96 -108.87 -30.50
CA SER A 152 49.37 -109.48 -31.70
C SER A 152 50.45 -109.91 -32.71
N VAL A 153 51.42 -109.04 -33.01
CA VAL A 153 52.54 -109.36 -33.92
C VAL A 153 53.33 -110.57 -33.44
N LYS A 154 53.65 -110.62 -32.14
CA LYS A 154 54.38 -111.77 -31.55
C LYS A 154 53.55 -113.06 -31.59
N ILE A 155 52.24 -112.98 -31.38
CA ILE A 155 51.33 -114.13 -31.50
C ILE A 155 51.29 -114.62 -32.94
N LYS A 156 51.23 -113.75 -33.95
CA LYS A 156 51.31 -114.16 -35.37
C LYS A 156 52.63 -114.84 -35.72
N GLN A 157 53.75 -114.37 -35.17
CA GLN A 157 55.05 -115.02 -35.35
C GLN A 157 55.07 -116.41 -34.71
N LEU A 158 54.51 -116.54 -33.49
CA LEU A 158 54.36 -117.82 -32.80
C LEU A 158 53.48 -118.79 -33.61
N VAL A 159 52.33 -118.32 -34.09
CA VAL A 159 51.41 -119.07 -34.97
C VAL A 159 52.14 -119.60 -36.18
N ARG A 160 52.88 -118.75 -36.90
CA ARG A 160 53.60 -119.15 -38.11
C ARG A 160 54.68 -120.19 -37.81
N ASN A 161 55.38 -120.04 -36.69
CA ASN A 161 56.34 -121.05 -36.23
C ASN A 161 55.65 -122.37 -35.86
N ALA A 162 54.46 -122.30 -35.25
CA ALA A 162 53.65 -123.46 -34.89
C ALA A 162 53.09 -124.18 -36.13
N GLU A 163 52.59 -123.45 -37.13
CA GLU A 163 52.11 -123.99 -38.41
C GLU A 163 53.23 -124.70 -39.18
N ILE A 164 54.42 -124.11 -39.26
CA ILE A 164 55.58 -124.72 -39.93
C ILE A 164 55.95 -126.04 -39.24
N ARG A 165 56.03 -126.07 -37.91
CA ARG A 165 56.35 -127.29 -37.16
C ARG A 165 55.23 -128.33 -37.26
N ALA A 166 53.97 -127.91 -37.21
CA ALA A 166 52.81 -128.79 -37.38
C ALA A 166 52.77 -129.44 -38.77
N PHE A 167 53.11 -128.70 -39.84
CA PHE A 167 53.22 -129.22 -41.20
C PHE A 167 54.30 -130.29 -41.32
N HIS A 168 55.46 -130.09 -40.66
CA HIS A 168 56.56 -131.06 -40.67
C HIS A 168 56.25 -132.34 -39.86
N ALA A 169 55.37 -132.28 -38.85
CA ALA A 169 55.01 -133.42 -38.01
C ALA A 169 53.88 -134.32 -38.57
N GLY A 170 53.30 -133.98 -39.73
CA GLY A 170 52.29 -134.82 -40.40
C GLY A 170 51.03 -135.04 -39.57
N SER A 171 50.54 -136.29 -39.49
CA SER A 171 49.29 -136.60 -38.77
C SER A 171 49.33 -136.32 -37.26
N GLN A 172 50.54 -136.30 -36.65
CA GLN A 172 50.71 -135.94 -35.25
C GLN A 172 50.63 -134.42 -34.99
N GLY A 173 50.77 -133.56 -36.00
CA GLY A 173 50.74 -132.10 -35.85
C GLY A 173 49.34 -131.44 -35.92
N LYS A 174 48.26 -132.21 -36.16
CA LYS A 174 46.92 -131.65 -36.46
C LYS A 174 46.32 -130.80 -35.34
N GLY A 175 46.53 -131.17 -34.07
CA GLY A 175 46.03 -130.39 -32.92
C GLY A 175 46.65 -128.99 -32.82
N PHE A 176 47.96 -128.88 -33.10
CA PHE A 176 48.66 -127.59 -33.16
C PHE A 176 48.21 -126.71 -34.33
N GLY A 177 47.79 -127.31 -35.46
CA GLY A 177 47.21 -126.56 -36.58
C GLY A 177 45.93 -125.81 -36.21
N VAL A 178 45.03 -126.44 -35.44
CA VAL A 178 43.78 -125.82 -34.96
C VAL A 178 44.06 -124.72 -33.93
N ILE A 179 45.04 -124.91 -33.06
CA ILE A 179 45.45 -123.90 -32.08
C ILE A 179 46.08 -122.69 -32.79
N ALA A 180 46.89 -122.93 -33.82
CA ALA A 180 47.51 -121.88 -34.61
C ALA A 180 46.47 -121.05 -35.39
N GLU A 181 45.47 -121.69 -36.00
CA GLU A 181 44.36 -121.00 -36.69
C GLU A 181 43.57 -120.10 -35.73
N ASN A 182 43.24 -120.61 -34.54
CA ASN A 182 42.53 -119.82 -33.51
C ASN A 182 43.38 -118.67 -32.95
N MET A 183 44.69 -118.89 -32.73
CA MET A 183 45.62 -117.83 -32.33
C MET A 183 45.82 -116.78 -33.44
N SER A 184 45.74 -117.18 -34.72
CA SER A 184 45.81 -116.27 -35.87
C SER A 184 44.61 -115.34 -35.93
N ARG A 185 43.40 -115.91 -35.77
CA ARG A 185 42.15 -115.13 -35.71
C ARG A 185 42.17 -114.15 -34.54
N LEU A 186 42.55 -114.63 -33.35
CA LEU A 186 42.68 -113.81 -32.15
C LEU A 186 43.67 -112.65 -32.33
N ALA A 187 44.81 -112.89 -32.98
CA ALA A 187 45.77 -111.84 -33.28
C ALA A 187 45.21 -110.80 -34.27
N GLY A 188 44.39 -111.22 -35.24
CA GLY A 188 43.67 -110.30 -36.14
C GLY A 188 42.66 -109.42 -35.40
N ASP A 189 41.87 -110.00 -34.50
CA ASP A 189 40.88 -109.27 -33.70
C ASP A 189 41.56 -108.28 -32.72
N MET A 190 42.69 -108.69 -32.13
CA MET A 190 43.53 -107.82 -31.29
C MET A 190 44.11 -106.62 -32.04
N GLU A 191 44.55 -106.81 -33.28
CA GLU A 191 45.10 -105.75 -34.13
C GLU A 191 44.02 -104.75 -34.54
N ASN A 192 42.86 -105.24 -34.98
CA ASN A 192 41.72 -104.40 -35.33
C ASN A 192 41.26 -103.56 -34.13
N THR A 193 41.15 -104.17 -32.95
CA THR A 193 40.73 -103.48 -31.71
C THR A 193 41.79 -102.47 -31.24
N ALA A 194 43.08 -102.81 -31.31
CA ALA A 194 44.17 -101.89 -30.96
C ALA A 194 44.28 -100.70 -31.93
N SER A 195 43.87 -100.87 -33.20
CA SER A 195 43.88 -99.81 -34.22
C SER A 195 42.83 -98.71 -33.99
N LEU A 196 41.76 -99.03 -33.24
CA LEU A 196 40.70 -98.07 -32.91
C LEU A 196 41.10 -97.10 -31.79
N VAL A 197 41.96 -97.53 -30.86
CA VAL A 197 42.35 -96.73 -29.69
C VAL A 197 42.99 -95.39 -30.10
N PRO A 198 43.98 -95.32 -31.03
CA PRO A 198 44.58 -94.05 -31.47
C PRO A 198 43.59 -93.06 -32.08
N ALA A 199 42.58 -93.53 -32.83
CA ALA A 199 41.58 -92.67 -33.43
C ALA A 199 40.67 -92.04 -32.35
N LEU A 200 40.25 -92.84 -31.37
CA LEU A 200 39.44 -92.39 -30.25
C LEU A 200 40.22 -91.45 -29.32
N THR A 201 41.48 -91.77 -28.99
CA THR A 201 42.33 -90.91 -28.14
C THR A 201 42.72 -89.61 -28.84
N THR A 202 42.94 -89.61 -30.16
CA THR A 202 43.11 -88.38 -30.95
C THR A 202 41.87 -87.50 -30.87
N GLY A 203 40.68 -88.11 -30.98
CA GLY A 203 39.41 -87.41 -30.83
C GLY A 203 39.20 -86.80 -29.44
N VAL A 204 39.66 -87.49 -28.38
CA VAL A 204 39.62 -87.02 -26.98
C VAL A 204 40.64 -85.91 -26.74
N LYS A 205 41.87 -86.04 -27.25
CA LYS A 205 42.92 -85.01 -27.17
C LYS A 205 42.54 -83.73 -27.91
N GLY A 206 41.89 -83.84 -29.07
CA GLY A 206 41.36 -82.69 -29.81
C GLY A 206 40.33 -81.89 -29.01
N SER A 207 39.42 -82.58 -28.30
CA SER A 207 38.47 -81.94 -27.39
C SER A 207 39.17 -81.29 -26.19
N ILE A 208 40.19 -81.93 -25.60
CA ILE A 208 41.00 -81.35 -24.51
C ILE A 208 41.70 -80.07 -24.97
N GLN A 209 42.29 -80.06 -26.16
CA GLN A 209 42.99 -78.89 -26.70
C GLN A 209 42.05 -77.71 -26.93
N LYS A 210 40.86 -77.95 -27.49
CA LYS A 210 39.83 -76.90 -27.65
C LYS A 210 39.35 -76.34 -26.33
N MET A 211 39.09 -77.20 -25.35
CA MET A 211 38.73 -76.77 -23.99
C MET A 211 39.87 -75.95 -23.37
N SER A 212 41.13 -76.36 -23.55
CA SER A 212 42.29 -75.65 -23.00
C SER A 212 42.54 -74.28 -23.65
N SER A 213 42.44 -74.16 -24.99
CA SER A 213 42.54 -72.86 -25.67
C SER A 213 41.41 -71.94 -25.25
N GLY A 214 40.23 -72.53 -25.06
CA GLY A 214 39.06 -71.87 -24.55
C GLY A 214 39.23 -71.26 -23.16
N VAL A 215 39.74 -72.03 -22.21
CA VAL A 215 40.01 -71.57 -20.83
C VAL A 215 41.00 -70.40 -20.84
N LEU A 216 41.99 -70.41 -21.73
CA LEU A 216 42.96 -69.31 -21.88
C LEU A 216 42.31 -68.03 -22.46
N GLU A 217 41.49 -68.15 -23.49
CA GLU A 217 40.77 -67.00 -24.07
C GLU A 217 39.78 -66.41 -23.05
N SER A 218 39.02 -67.26 -22.35
CA SER A 218 38.13 -66.85 -21.26
C SER A 218 38.87 -66.10 -20.17
N ARG A 219 40.06 -66.57 -19.76
CA ARG A 219 40.90 -65.90 -18.76
C ARG A 219 41.30 -64.48 -19.19
N HIS A 220 41.78 -64.31 -20.42
CA HIS A 220 42.13 -62.99 -20.95
C HIS A 220 40.93 -62.03 -20.99
N LEU A 221 39.75 -62.54 -21.35
CA LEU A 221 38.52 -61.74 -21.35
C LEU A 221 38.11 -61.36 -19.92
N VAL A 222 38.23 -62.28 -18.94
CA VAL A 222 37.97 -62.02 -17.51
C VAL A 222 38.92 -60.95 -16.94
N ASP A 223 40.21 -60.98 -17.30
CA ASP A 223 41.17 -59.94 -16.87
C ASP A 223 40.78 -58.55 -17.38
N GLY A 224 40.34 -58.46 -18.64
CA GLY A 224 39.84 -57.22 -19.23
C GLY A 224 38.58 -56.69 -18.51
N LEU A 225 37.68 -57.60 -18.12
CA LEU A 225 36.47 -57.26 -17.36
C LEU A 225 36.78 -56.79 -15.95
N LYS A 226 37.70 -57.48 -15.26
CA LYS A 226 38.17 -57.12 -13.92
C LYS A 226 38.81 -55.74 -13.91
N SER A 227 39.66 -55.43 -14.89
CA SER A 227 40.28 -54.10 -15.04
C SER A 227 39.25 -52.99 -15.22
N ARG A 228 38.27 -53.18 -16.12
CA ARG A 228 37.19 -52.19 -16.36
C ARG A 228 36.30 -52.00 -15.14
N ALA A 229 35.88 -53.08 -14.48
CA ALA A 229 35.09 -53.01 -13.24
C ALA A 229 35.84 -52.30 -12.11
N GLY A 230 37.15 -52.53 -11.99
CA GLY A 230 38.01 -51.81 -11.04
C GLY A 230 38.07 -50.30 -11.32
N GLN A 231 38.30 -49.90 -12.57
CA GLN A 231 38.33 -48.47 -12.96
C GLN A 231 37.00 -47.76 -12.68
N VAL A 232 35.87 -48.42 -12.94
CA VAL A 232 34.53 -47.87 -12.63
C VAL A 232 34.34 -47.75 -11.11
N THR A 233 34.80 -48.72 -10.33
CA THR A 233 34.75 -48.70 -8.86
C THR A 233 35.57 -47.54 -8.27
N ASP A 234 36.78 -47.29 -8.79
CA ASP A 234 37.62 -46.17 -8.36
C ASP A 234 36.96 -44.81 -8.66
N LYS A 235 36.34 -44.69 -9.84
CA LYS A 235 35.65 -43.47 -10.26
C LYS A 235 34.36 -43.23 -9.45
N LEU A 236 33.64 -44.28 -9.04
CA LEU A 236 32.48 -44.17 -8.14
C LEU A 236 32.84 -43.56 -6.78
N ASN A 237 34.02 -43.92 -6.24
CA ASN A 237 34.52 -43.32 -4.99
C ASN A 237 34.77 -41.81 -5.10
N SER A 238 35.30 -41.36 -6.24
CA SER A 238 35.43 -39.92 -6.55
C SER A 238 34.06 -39.23 -6.62
N LEU A 239 33.08 -39.86 -7.27
CA LEU A 239 31.73 -39.31 -7.40
C LEU A 239 30.98 -39.24 -6.07
N TYR A 240 31.20 -40.21 -5.19
CA TYR A 240 30.64 -40.20 -3.84
C TYR A 240 31.09 -38.95 -3.07
N ARG A 241 32.40 -38.64 -3.09
CA ARG A 241 32.96 -37.43 -2.44
C ARG A 241 32.46 -36.14 -3.10
N SER A 242 32.40 -36.10 -4.43
CA SER A 242 31.83 -34.99 -5.18
C SER A 242 30.38 -34.73 -4.76
N ASN A 243 29.56 -35.78 -4.69
CA ASN A 243 28.16 -35.69 -4.29
C ASN A 243 27.97 -35.24 -2.84
N GLN A 244 28.83 -35.70 -1.93
CA GLN A 244 28.82 -35.20 -0.55
C GLN A 244 29.08 -33.69 -0.49
N GLY A 245 30.05 -33.18 -1.26
CA GLY A 245 30.31 -31.74 -1.35
C GLY A 245 29.14 -30.94 -1.94
N MET A 246 28.36 -31.53 -2.86
CA MET A 246 27.14 -30.91 -3.40
C MET A 246 26.03 -30.82 -2.36
N VAL A 247 25.80 -31.89 -1.58
CA VAL A 247 24.81 -31.89 -0.49
C VAL A 247 25.13 -30.79 0.53
N GLU A 248 26.38 -30.71 0.97
CA GLU A 248 26.82 -29.66 1.90
C GLU A 248 26.67 -28.25 1.30
N ALA A 249 26.86 -28.09 -0.02
CA ALA A 249 26.64 -26.82 -0.70
C ALA A 249 25.15 -26.45 -0.74
N PHE A 250 24.26 -27.39 -1.03
CA PHE A 250 22.81 -27.15 -1.01
C PHE A 250 22.30 -26.84 0.40
N ASP A 251 22.81 -27.50 1.44
CA ASP A 251 22.48 -27.17 2.83
C ASP A 251 22.89 -25.74 3.18
N ARG A 252 24.08 -25.30 2.76
CA ARG A 252 24.52 -23.90 2.93
C ARG A 252 23.64 -22.92 2.17
N ILE A 253 23.27 -23.24 0.93
CA ILE A 253 22.35 -22.40 0.13
C ILE A 253 20.98 -22.30 0.83
N GLY A 254 20.46 -23.41 1.38
CA GLY A 254 19.22 -23.42 2.15
C GLY A 254 19.29 -22.57 3.42
N LEU A 255 20.45 -22.53 4.10
CA LEU A 255 20.68 -21.61 5.23
C LEU A 255 20.66 -20.14 4.78
N MET A 256 21.41 -19.80 3.73
CA MET A 256 21.46 -18.44 3.17
C MET A 256 20.06 -17.99 2.68
N ALA A 257 19.25 -18.88 2.13
CA ALA A 257 17.87 -18.58 1.73
C ALA A 257 16.95 -18.28 2.93
N ARG A 258 17.18 -18.92 4.09
CA ARG A 258 16.47 -18.58 5.34
C ARG A 258 16.92 -17.23 5.90
N GLU A 259 18.22 -16.95 5.87
CA GLU A 259 18.77 -15.64 6.23
C GLU A 259 18.20 -14.53 5.35
N GLN A 260 18.06 -14.79 4.04
CA GLN A 260 17.40 -13.88 3.09
C GLN A 260 15.98 -13.54 3.57
N ARG A 261 15.17 -14.55 3.88
CA ARG A 261 13.79 -14.37 4.37
C ARG A 261 13.72 -13.60 5.68
N GLU A 262 14.69 -13.81 6.57
CA GLU A 262 14.74 -13.06 7.83
C GLU A 262 15.02 -11.57 7.58
N LEU A 263 15.93 -11.26 6.66
CA LEU A 263 16.22 -9.89 6.23
C LEU A 263 15.01 -9.24 5.53
N GLU A 264 14.30 -9.98 4.68
CA GLU A 264 13.06 -9.53 4.03
C GLU A 264 12.00 -9.16 5.08
N ASN A 265 11.77 -10.02 6.07
CA ASN A 265 10.83 -9.75 7.16
C ASN A 265 11.24 -8.54 8.00
N LYS A 266 12.55 -8.35 8.25
CA LYS A 266 13.08 -7.18 8.96
C LYS A 266 12.85 -5.89 8.15
N LEU A 267 12.99 -5.93 6.83
CA LEU A 267 12.71 -4.78 5.95
C LEU A 267 11.23 -4.43 5.94
N VAL A 268 10.33 -5.42 5.81
CA VAL A 268 8.87 -5.20 5.90
C VAL A 268 8.49 -4.62 7.26
N GLY A 269 9.05 -5.17 8.34
CA GLY A 269 8.82 -4.68 9.71
C GLY A 269 9.34 -3.25 9.91
N GLY A 270 10.57 -2.97 9.47
CA GLY A 270 11.18 -1.65 9.54
C GLY A 270 10.39 -0.61 8.75
N LEU A 271 9.95 -0.95 7.53
CA LEU A 271 9.13 -0.06 6.72
C LEU A 271 7.75 0.17 7.34
N LYS A 272 7.14 -0.85 7.95
CA LYS A 272 5.89 -0.68 8.68
C LYS A 272 6.06 0.29 9.85
N ASN A 273 7.19 0.21 10.56
CA ASN A 273 7.51 1.16 11.63
C ASN A 273 7.73 2.58 11.09
N ILE A 274 8.37 2.74 9.92
CA ILE A 274 8.49 4.04 9.24
C ILE A 274 7.12 4.55 8.79
N ALA A 275 6.29 3.73 8.17
CA ALA A 275 4.94 4.11 7.74
C ALA A 275 4.07 4.49 8.96
N GLN A 276 4.16 3.78 10.08
CA GLN A 276 3.48 4.14 11.32
C GLN A 276 4.02 5.44 11.93
N SER A 277 5.33 5.67 11.85
CA SER A 277 5.94 6.94 12.29
C SER A 277 5.52 8.10 11.38
N ALA A 278 5.42 7.86 10.08
CA ALA A 278 4.99 8.82 9.07
C ALA A 278 3.47 9.08 9.10
N GLU A 279 2.64 8.12 9.53
CA GLU A 279 1.23 8.39 9.89
C GLU A 279 1.16 9.37 11.09
N GLY A 280 2.16 9.34 11.98
CA GLY A 280 2.40 10.37 13.00
C GLY A 280 2.80 11.74 12.45
N LEU A 281 3.24 11.84 11.18
CA LEU A 281 3.46 13.13 10.48
C LEU A 281 2.17 13.74 9.93
N SER A 282 0.99 13.09 10.05
CA SER A 282 -0.33 13.69 9.74
C SER A 282 -0.63 14.99 10.51
N VAL A 283 0.22 15.29 11.48
CA VAL A 283 0.38 16.55 12.19
C VAL A 283 0.57 17.77 11.26
N SER A 284 0.88 17.67 9.96
CA SER A 284 0.83 18.86 9.07
C SER A 284 -0.58 19.42 8.88
N GLN A 285 -1.63 18.62 9.00
CA GLN A 285 -2.99 19.18 9.11
C GLN A 285 -3.20 19.89 10.45
N GLU A 286 -2.58 19.40 11.53
CA GLU A 286 -2.65 20.04 12.84
C GLU A 286 -1.77 21.30 12.92
N VAL A 287 -0.59 21.32 12.31
CA VAL A 287 0.33 22.46 12.17
C VAL A 287 -0.27 23.49 11.24
N ALA A 288 -0.82 23.07 10.10
CA ALA A 288 -1.53 23.97 9.19
C ALA A 288 -2.80 24.51 9.85
N ALA A 289 -3.60 23.69 10.53
CA ALA A 289 -4.77 24.15 11.28
C ALA A 289 -4.39 25.03 12.48
N LEU A 290 -3.31 24.72 13.21
CA LEU A 290 -2.81 25.55 14.30
C LEU A 290 -2.38 26.90 13.75
N ALA A 291 -1.59 26.90 12.68
CA ALA A 291 -1.04 28.11 12.13
C ALA A 291 -2.09 28.95 11.37
N LEU A 292 -3.05 28.34 10.67
CA LEU A 292 -4.23 29.04 10.16
C LEU A 292 -5.11 29.54 11.30
N SER A 293 -5.32 28.78 12.37
CA SER A 293 -6.07 29.28 13.55
C SER A 293 -5.35 30.44 14.23
N THR A 294 -4.02 30.43 14.19
CA THR A 294 -3.17 31.50 14.68
C THR A 294 -3.30 32.72 13.75
N GLU A 295 -3.19 32.55 12.43
CA GLU A 295 -3.27 33.60 11.41
C GLU A 295 -4.68 34.23 11.33
N THR A 296 -5.73 33.43 11.21
CA THR A 296 -7.09 33.88 10.91
C THR A 296 -7.97 34.09 12.14
N GLY A 297 -7.65 33.44 13.27
CA GLY A 297 -8.44 33.48 14.50
C GLY A 297 -7.82 34.40 15.55
N GLU A 298 -6.71 33.96 16.12
CA GLU A 298 -6.02 34.65 17.23
C GLU A 298 -5.42 35.99 16.79
N MET A 299 -4.68 35.98 15.67
CA MET A 299 -4.01 37.17 15.15
C MET A 299 -4.98 38.15 14.49
N GLY A 300 -6.06 37.66 13.87
CA GLY A 300 -7.18 38.50 13.45
C GLY A 300 -7.84 39.21 14.64
N GLN A 301 -7.90 38.58 15.83
CA GLN A 301 -8.38 39.23 17.05
C GLN A 301 -7.37 40.20 17.68
N VAL A 302 -6.06 39.98 17.47
CA VAL A 302 -5.01 40.96 17.80
C VAL A 302 -5.11 42.18 16.89
N GLU A 303 -5.24 42.00 15.58
CA GLU A 303 -5.37 43.07 14.58
C GLU A 303 -6.64 43.89 14.83
N TYR A 304 -7.80 43.22 14.80
CA TYR A 304 -8.78 43.25 15.87
C TYR A 304 -8.75 44.42 16.86
N ALA A 305 -8.26 44.04 18.04
CA ALA A 305 -8.09 44.83 19.23
C ALA A 305 -7.08 45.98 19.07
N LYS A 306 -6.06 45.83 18.21
CA LYS A 306 -5.07 46.87 17.92
C LYS A 306 -5.69 48.04 17.16
N ASN A 307 -6.50 47.74 16.15
CA ASN A 307 -7.27 48.76 15.43
C ASN A 307 -8.24 49.49 16.37
N GLN A 308 -8.82 48.79 17.38
CA GLN A 308 -9.62 49.45 18.43
C GLN A 308 -8.80 50.43 19.26
N MET A 309 -7.57 50.05 19.55
CA MET A 309 -6.65 50.86 20.34
C MET A 309 -6.23 52.10 19.58
N ASP A 310 -5.83 51.96 18.31
CA ASP A 310 -5.47 53.07 17.43
C ASP A 310 -6.63 54.06 17.26
N GLU A 311 -7.86 53.56 17.07
CA GLU A 311 -9.06 54.39 16.93
C GLU A 311 -9.35 55.16 18.23
N ALA A 312 -9.28 54.51 19.39
CA ALA A 312 -9.49 55.15 20.69
C ALA A 312 -8.42 56.20 21.01
N LEU A 313 -7.14 55.93 20.67
CA LEU A 313 -6.04 56.89 20.84
C LEU A 313 -6.19 58.09 19.90
N GLY A 314 -6.58 57.89 18.64
CA GLY A 314 -6.84 58.97 17.68
C GLY A 314 -8.03 59.85 18.09
N LEU A 315 -9.09 59.25 18.63
CA LEU A 315 -10.21 59.99 19.23
C LEU A 315 -9.77 60.79 20.45
N TRP A 316 -8.91 60.23 21.29
CA TRP A 316 -8.37 60.97 22.43
C TRP A 316 -7.49 62.15 21.99
N GLU A 317 -6.61 61.99 21.00
CA GLU A 317 -5.74 63.07 20.49
C GLU A 317 -6.54 64.22 19.86
N SER A 318 -7.68 63.92 19.23
CA SER A 318 -8.52 64.90 18.56
C SER A 318 -9.49 65.62 19.50
N VAL A 319 -10.08 64.92 20.47
CA VAL A 319 -11.18 65.47 21.29
C VAL A 319 -10.81 65.68 22.76
N GLY A 320 -9.75 65.02 23.26
CA GLY A 320 -9.26 65.19 24.63
C GLY A 320 -10.21 64.68 25.73
N ASN A 321 -11.18 63.82 25.39
CA ASN A 321 -12.24 63.37 26.30
C ASN A 321 -11.81 62.17 27.18
N SER A 322 -12.14 62.24 28.47
CA SER A 322 -12.01 61.15 29.47
C SER A 322 -12.65 59.81 29.05
N ALA A 323 -13.71 59.83 28.24
CA ALA A 323 -14.38 58.62 27.75
C ALA A 323 -13.57 57.88 26.67
N ALA A 324 -12.90 58.60 25.76
CA ALA A 324 -11.98 58.00 24.78
C ALA A 324 -10.76 57.35 25.48
N LEU A 325 -10.30 57.96 26.58
CA LEU A 325 -9.28 57.42 27.49
C LEU A 325 -9.74 56.12 28.16
N HIS A 326 -11.01 56.05 28.58
CA HIS A 326 -11.60 54.85 29.17
C HIS A 326 -11.77 53.72 28.14
N GLU A 327 -12.14 54.07 26.91
CA GLU A 327 -12.20 53.14 25.78
C GLU A 327 -10.82 52.60 25.40
N ALA A 328 -9.80 53.47 25.35
CA ALA A 328 -8.41 53.06 25.16
C ALA A 328 -7.94 52.10 26.26
N ARG A 329 -8.31 52.34 27.52
CA ARG A 329 -8.03 51.39 28.63
C ARG A 329 -8.65 50.02 28.39
N ASN A 330 -9.92 49.98 28.03
CA ASN A 330 -10.65 48.72 27.82
C ASN A 330 -10.11 47.98 26.60
N ASN A 331 -9.81 48.70 25.52
CA ASN A 331 -9.21 48.15 24.30
C ASN A 331 -7.79 47.65 24.54
N TRP A 332 -7.01 48.31 25.40
CA TRP A 332 -5.70 47.83 25.83
C TRP A 332 -5.79 46.51 26.61
N MET A 333 -6.73 46.40 27.55
CA MET A 333 -6.93 45.17 28.32
C MET A 333 -7.36 44.00 27.42
N MET A 334 -8.22 44.29 26.43
CA MET A 334 -8.60 43.34 25.40
C MET A 334 -7.41 42.94 24.53
N LEU A 335 -6.66 43.91 23.98
CA LEU A 335 -5.48 43.68 23.16
C LEU A 335 -4.44 42.84 23.91
N LYS A 336 -4.19 43.12 25.19
CA LYS A 336 -3.31 42.33 26.05
C LYS A 336 -3.80 40.88 26.18
N ALA A 337 -5.08 40.67 26.44
CA ALA A 337 -5.65 39.32 26.52
C ALA A 337 -5.52 38.55 25.20
N LYS A 338 -5.69 39.24 24.05
CA LYS A 338 -5.52 38.63 22.72
C LYS A 338 -4.05 38.33 22.40
N LEU A 339 -3.13 39.23 22.74
CA LEU A 339 -1.69 39.00 22.57
C LEU A 339 -1.20 37.83 23.42
N GLN A 340 -1.74 37.67 24.63
CA GLN A 340 -1.40 36.56 25.53
C GLN A 340 -1.92 35.22 24.98
N ALA A 341 -3.14 35.18 24.47
CA ALA A 341 -3.68 33.99 23.81
C ALA A 341 -2.88 33.64 22.54
N ALA A 342 -2.52 34.64 21.72
CA ALA A 342 -1.71 34.44 20.52
C ALA A 342 -0.31 33.92 20.85
N SER A 343 0.27 34.39 21.97
CA SER A 343 1.56 33.91 22.50
C SER A 343 1.52 32.46 22.94
N GLU A 344 0.45 32.04 23.63
CA GLU A 344 0.21 30.64 24.00
C GLU A 344 0.08 29.78 22.75
N ARG A 345 -0.71 30.23 21.77
CA ARG A 345 -0.93 29.50 20.51
C ARG A 345 0.34 29.35 19.67
N TRP A 346 1.19 30.38 19.64
CA TRP A 346 2.48 30.34 18.97
C TRP A 346 3.46 29.37 19.64
N ARG A 347 3.41 29.25 20.97
CA ARG A 347 4.16 28.25 21.73
C ARG A 347 3.69 26.84 21.44
N ASP A 348 2.38 26.61 21.35
CA ASP A 348 1.83 25.33 20.94
C ASP A 348 2.34 24.96 19.54
N LEU A 349 2.31 25.90 18.58
CA LEU A 349 2.80 25.69 17.22
C LEU A 349 4.29 25.33 17.19
N GLN A 350 5.11 26.02 17.98
CA GLN A 350 6.53 25.69 18.13
C GLN A 350 6.73 24.29 18.69
N THR A 351 5.98 23.93 19.74
CA THR A 351 6.05 22.60 20.38
C THR A 351 5.69 21.50 19.39
N THR A 352 4.62 21.69 18.61
CA THR A 352 4.21 20.74 17.57
C THR A 352 5.29 20.55 16.49
N ILE A 353 5.99 21.61 16.08
CA ILE A 353 7.10 21.51 15.13
C ILE A 353 8.30 20.79 15.73
N ASP A 354 8.61 21.02 17.00
CA ASP A 354 9.71 20.34 17.68
C ASP A 354 9.39 18.84 17.91
N ASP A 355 8.13 18.49 18.16
CA ASP A 355 7.65 17.10 18.19
C ASP A 355 7.80 16.44 16.81
N GLN A 356 7.43 17.12 15.71
CA GLN A 356 7.63 16.60 14.35
C GLN A 356 9.09 16.32 14.02
N LYS A 357 10.02 17.18 14.46
CA LYS A 357 11.46 16.92 14.30
C LYS A 357 11.92 15.68 15.07
N THR A 358 11.33 15.44 16.24
CA THR A 358 11.63 14.24 17.03
C THR A 358 11.18 12.98 16.31
N VAL A 359 9.99 13.02 15.69
CA VAL A 359 9.49 11.92 14.85
C VAL A 359 10.41 11.66 13.65
N LEU A 360 10.84 12.71 12.92
CA LEU A 360 11.78 12.55 11.81
C LEU A 360 13.15 12.05 12.24
N GLY A 361 13.65 12.48 13.40
CA GLY A 361 14.90 11.95 13.95
C GLY A 361 14.84 10.44 14.24
N ALA A 362 13.69 9.97 14.75
CA ALA A 362 13.44 8.53 14.93
C ALA A 362 13.33 7.80 13.58
N GLU A 363 12.73 8.45 12.57
CA GLU A 363 12.66 7.93 11.21
C GLU A 363 14.04 7.78 10.56
N GLU A 364 14.97 8.72 10.77
CA GLU A 364 16.35 8.65 10.26
C GLU A 364 17.11 7.42 10.78
N GLU A 365 16.96 7.12 12.07
CA GLU A 365 17.57 5.95 12.69
C GLU A 365 17.01 4.64 12.10
N LEU A 366 15.69 4.61 11.85
CA LEU A 366 15.02 3.48 11.19
C LEU A 366 15.46 3.35 9.72
N ALA A 367 15.61 4.47 8.99
CA ALA A 367 16.07 4.49 7.61
C ALA A 367 17.50 3.97 7.48
N GLY A 368 18.40 4.36 8.39
CA GLY A 368 19.77 3.82 8.45
C GLY A 368 19.79 2.31 8.67
N THR A 369 18.91 1.81 9.53
CA THR A 369 18.76 0.36 9.77
C THR A 369 18.17 -0.36 8.54
N LEU A 370 17.22 0.25 7.83
CA LEU A 370 16.67 -0.28 6.59
C LEU A 370 17.75 -0.39 5.51
N TRP A 371 18.59 0.65 5.35
CA TRP A 371 19.68 0.63 4.37
C TRP A 371 20.65 -0.53 4.61
N GLN A 372 21.10 -0.72 5.85
CA GLN A 372 22.00 -1.82 6.21
C GLN A 372 21.39 -3.20 5.90
N ASN A 373 20.10 -3.37 6.19
CA ASN A 373 19.39 -4.62 5.85
C ASN A 373 19.24 -4.81 4.34
N LEU A 374 19.05 -3.72 3.57
CA LEU A 374 18.97 -3.74 2.11
C LEU A 374 20.30 -4.13 1.45
N GLU A 375 21.42 -3.59 1.95
CA GLU A 375 22.77 -3.97 1.51
C GLU A 375 23.05 -5.45 1.83
N ALA A 376 22.77 -5.89 3.06
CA ALA A 376 22.96 -7.29 3.45
C ALA A 376 22.11 -8.25 2.59
N LEU A 377 20.88 -7.85 2.26
CA LEU A 377 19.96 -8.61 1.42
C LEU A 377 20.48 -8.76 -0.02
N PHE A 378 21.09 -7.70 -0.57
CA PHE A 378 21.72 -7.74 -1.89
C PHE A 378 23.00 -8.57 -1.90
N GLU A 379 23.84 -8.48 -0.87
CA GLU A 379 25.04 -9.28 -0.76
C GLU A 379 24.71 -10.78 -0.65
N ASN A 380 23.70 -11.13 0.16
CA ASN A 380 23.30 -12.51 0.38
C ASN A 380 22.73 -13.18 -0.88
N ILE A 381 21.89 -12.49 -1.67
CA ILE A 381 21.39 -13.04 -2.94
C ILE A 381 22.51 -13.31 -3.95
N ASN A 382 23.55 -12.46 -3.97
CA ASN A 382 24.73 -12.66 -4.82
C ASN A 382 25.54 -13.88 -4.39
N ARG A 383 25.68 -14.12 -3.08
CA ARG A 383 26.33 -15.31 -2.52
C ARG A 383 25.57 -16.58 -2.86
N ILE A 384 24.25 -16.57 -2.75
CA ILE A 384 23.36 -17.68 -3.15
C ILE A 384 23.59 -18.03 -4.63
N LYS A 385 23.56 -17.03 -5.52
CA LYS A 385 23.79 -17.21 -6.96
C LYS A 385 25.15 -17.86 -7.25
N SER A 386 26.21 -17.32 -6.68
CA SER A 386 27.58 -17.83 -6.88
C SER A 386 27.72 -19.30 -6.45
N SER A 387 27.14 -19.65 -5.29
CA SER A 387 27.16 -21.03 -4.78
C SER A 387 26.31 -21.97 -5.66
N LEU A 388 25.16 -21.50 -6.14
CA LEU A 388 24.28 -22.28 -7.01
C LEU A 388 24.96 -22.58 -8.36
N ASP A 389 25.58 -21.58 -9.00
CA ASP A 389 26.32 -21.74 -10.25
C ASP A 389 27.48 -22.74 -10.13
N GLY A 390 28.23 -22.68 -9.02
CA GLY A 390 29.31 -23.62 -8.72
C GLY A 390 28.81 -25.06 -8.54
N THR A 391 27.65 -25.22 -7.92
CA THR A 391 27.03 -26.53 -7.67
C THR A 391 26.44 -27.11 -8.96
N GLY A 392 25.77 -26.30 -9.78
CA GLY A 392 25.26 -26.70 -11.11
C GLY A 392 26.38 -27.23 -12.03
N LYS A 393 27.54 -26.55 -12.06
CA LYS A 393 28.73 -27.05 -12.78
C LYS A 393 29.22 -28.41 -12.29
N SER A 394 29.06 -28.71 -11.00
CA SER A 394 29.48 -29.99 -10.40
C SER A 394 28.49 -31.11 -10.74
N ILE A 395 27.18 -30.82 -10.74
CA ILE A 395 26.15 -31.75 -11.22
C ILE A 395 26.42 -32.15 -12.67
N GLY A 396 26.68 -31.19 -13.55
CA GLY A 396 26.96 -31.47 -14.96
C GLY A 396 28.28 -32.18 -15.24
N ARG A 397 29.27 -32.08 -14.34
CA ARG A 397 30.46 -32.94 -14.37
C ARG A 397 30.13 -34.36 -13.94
N ASN A 398 29.43 -34.53 -12.82
CA ASN A 398 29.04 -35.84 -12.32
C ASN A 398 28.19 -36.60 -13.34
N ARG A 399 27.18 -35.96 -13.96
CA ARG A 399 26.34 -36.56 -15.00
C ARG A 399 27.16 -37.14 -16.17
N ARG A 400 28.16 -36.40 -16.64
CA ARG A 400 29.08 -36.86 -17.70
C ARG A 400 29.95 -38.03 -17.25
N ASP A 401 30.42 -38.02 -16.02
CA ASP A 401 31.18 -39.15 -15.45
C ASP A 401 30.31 -40.43 -15.36
N PHE A 402 29.02 -40.33 -15.01
CA PHE A 402 28.09 -41.48 -15.02
C PHE A 402 27.88 -42.05 -16.42
N GLU A 403 27.73 -41.17 -17.41
CA GLU A 403 27.60 -41.55 -18.82
C GLU A 403 28.86 -42.30 -19.31
N GLU A 404 30.05 -41.79 -18.99
CA GLU A 404 31.31 -42.44 -19.35
C GLU A 404 31.44 -43.83 -18.70
N MET A 405 31.13 -43.94 -17.41
CA MET A 405 31.18 -45.23 -16.70
C MET A 405 30.17 -46.25 -17.24
N SER A 406 28.94 -45.81 -17.53
CA SER A 406 27.92 -46.68 -18.15
C SER A 406 28.39 -47.18 -19.53
N GLY A 407 29.04 -46.32 -20.32
CA GLY A 407 29.70 -46.69 -21.57
C GLY A 407 30.76 -47.78 -21.38
N ARG A 408 31.68 -47.61 -20.41
CA ARG A 408 32.72 -48.60 -20.10
C ARG A 408 32.16 -49.97 -19.66
N LEU A 409 31.06 -49.98 -18.89
CA LEU A 409 30.37 -51.21 -18.53
C LEU A 409 29.63 -51.82 -19.72
N THR A 410 29.13 -51.01 -20.66
CA THR A 410 28.49 -51.49 -21.90
C THR A 410 29.45 -52.33 -22.72
N GLU A 411 30.67 -51.84 -22.96
CA GLU A 411 31.71 -52.58 -23.67
C GLU A 411 32.11 -53.90 -22.98
N SER A 412 31.83 -54.03 -21.69
CA SER A 412 32.08 -55.26 -20.92
C SER A 412 31.07 -56.36 -21.27
N PHE A 413 29.85 -56.02 -21.69
CA PHE A 413 28.86 -57.01 -22.11
C PHE A 413 29.23 -57.73 -23.40
N ASP A 414 29.86 -57.05 -24.35
CA ASP A 414 30.30 -57.68 -25.61
C ASP A 414 31.36 -58.76 -25.34
N ASN A 415 32.32 -58.46 -24.45
CA ASN A 415 33.31 -59.43 -24.00
C ASN A 415 32.66 -60.58 -23.23
N LEU A 416 31.63 -60.30 -22.42
CA LEU A 416 30.92 -61.32 -21.65
C LEU A 416 30.04 -62.23 -22.52
N ALA A 417 29.41 -61.70 -23.57
CA ALA A 417 28.67 -62.48 -24.55
C ALA A 417 29.59 -63.49 -25.24
N ARG A 418 30.82 -63.08 -25.57
CA ARG A 418 31.86 -63.97 -26.13
C ARG A 418 32.25 -65.08 -25.15
N VAL A 419 32.44 -64.77 -23.87
CA VAL A 419 32.73 -65.80 -22.85
C VAL A 419 31.56 -66.78 -22.70
N LYS A 420 30.32 -66.31 -22.74
CA LYS A 420 29.14 -67.18 -22.67
C LYS A 420 29.07 -68.14 -23.86
N THR A 421 29.21 -67.64 -25.09
CA THR A 421 29.24 -68.48 -26.30
C THR A 421 30.32 -69.56 -26.18
N TRP A 422 31.49 -69.18 -25.68
CA TRP A 422 32.58 -70.13 -25.44
C TRP A 422 32.22 -71.22 -24.40
N LEU A 423 31.61 -70.83 -23.29
CA LEU A 423 31.19 -71.77 -22.25
C LEU A 423 30.20 -72.81 -22.81
N ASP A 424 29.31 -72.40 -23.71
CA ASP A 424 28.37 -73.28 -24.39
C ASP A 424 29.11 -74.25 -25.35
N GLU A 425 30.14 -73.79 -26.06
CA GLU A 425 31.00 -74.63 -26.92
C GLU A 425 31.76 -75.69 -26.11
N CYS A 426 32.24 -75.36 -24.91
CA CYS A 426 32.90 -76.33 -24.03
C CYS A 426 31.97 -77.43 -23.53
N GLU A 427 30.69 -77.12 -23.29
CA GLU A 427 29.70 -78.11 -22.89
C GLU A 427 29.43 -79.10 -24.04
N ALA A 428 29.42 -78.63 -25.28
CA ALA A 428 29.30 -79.48 -26.47
C ALA A 428 30.54 -80.39 -26.67
N ASP A 429 31.75 -79.84 -26.52
CA ASP A 429 32.98 -80.63 -26.61
C ASP A 429 33.08 -81.68 -25.49
N ARG A 430 32.55 -81.38 -24.29
CA ARG A 430 32.42 -82.34 -23.18
C ARG A 430 31.54 -83.51 -23.56
N GLU A 431 30.35 -83.28 -24.12
CA GLU A 431 29.44 -84.37 -24.51
C GLU A 431 30.09 -85.29 -25.55
N GLY A 432 30.77 -84.71 -26.54
CA GLY A 432 31.53 -85.47 -27.54
C GLY A 432 32.67 -86.28 -26.95
N MET A 433 33.36 -85.75 -25.93
CA MET A 433 34.43 -86.46 -25.22
C MET A 433 33.89 -87.61 -24.36
N SER A 434 32.76 -87.40 -23.68
CA SER A 434 32.10 -88.44 -22.88
C SER A 434 31.70 -89.65 -23.73
N ALA A 435 31.17 -89.44 -24.94
CA ALA A 435 30.82 -90.51 -25.86
C ALA A 435 32.04 -91.35 -26.27
N LYS A 436 33.14 -90.68 -26.64
CA LYS A 436 34.40 -91.35 -27.03
C LYS A 436 35.03 -92.12 -25.87
N LEU A 437 34.92 -91.64 -24.63
CA LEU A 437 35.42 -92.36 -23.46
C LEU A 437 34.64 -93.65 -23.17
N VAL A 438 33.33 -93.67 -23.44
CA VAL A 438 32.52 -94.90 -23.38
C VAL A 438 33.00 -95.91 -24.42
N GLU A 439 33.26 -95.47 -25.66
CA GLU A 439 33.81 -96.32 -26.72
C GLU A 439 35.22 -96.86 -26.39
N ILE A 440 36.08 -96.03 -25.79
CA ILE A 440 37.41 -96.46 -25.30
C ILE A 440 37.26 -97.50 -24.19
N SER A 441 36.29 -97.34 -23.27
CA SER A 441 36.03 -98.31 -22.22
C SER A 441 35.54 -99.66 -22.76
N GLN A 442 34.67 -99.65 -23.79
CA GLN A 442 34.22 -100.87 -24.48
C GLN A 442 35.38 -101.58 -25.19
N THR A 443 36.25 -100.80 -25.84
CA THR A 443 37.48 -101.30 -26.48
C THR A 443 38.43 -101.94 -25.46
N GLY A 444 38.58 -101.33 -24.28
CA GLY A 444 39.38 -101.88 -23.18
C GLY A 444 38.84 -103.21 -22.63
N ALA A 445 37.52 -103.40 -22.60
CA ALA A 445 36.90 -104.66 -22.21
C ALA A 445 37.22 -105.79 -23.22
N ALA A 446 37.14 -105.50 -24.52
CA ALA A 446 37.50 -106.46 -25.58
C ALA A 446 38.97 -106.91 -25.47
N ILE A 447 39.87 -106.01 -25.13
CA ILE A 447 41.29 -106.33 -24.92
C ILE A 447 41.51 -107.30 -23.74
N LYS A 448 40.72 -107.16 -22.68
CA LYS A 448 40.77 -108.07 -21.53
C LYS A 448 40.32 -109.47 -21.92
N ASP A 449 39.27 -109.59 -22.74
CA ASP A 449 38.77 -110.87 -23.24
C ASP A 449 39.81 -111.58 -24.13
N PHE A 450 40.57 -110.84 -24.95
CA PHE A 450 41.66 -111.43 -25.73
C PHE A 450 42.72 -112.08 -24.86
N THR A 451 43.02 -111.52 -23.70
CA THR A 451 44.03 -112.04 -22.79
C THR A 451 43.63 -113.40 -22.19
N GLU A 452 42.36 -113.54 -21.81
CA GLU A 452 41.83 -114.83 -21.35
C GLU A 452 41.82 -115.87 -22.47
N GLN A 453 41.52 -115.47 -23.70
CA GLN A 453 41.58 -116.36 -24.86
C GLN A 453 43.02 -116.81 -25.18
N ILE A 454 44.03 -115.93 -25.09
CA ILE A 454 45.45 -116.29 -25.24
C ILE A 454 45.85 -117.31 -24.17
N LYS A 455 45.43 -117.09 -22.93
CA LYS A 455 45.73 -117.98 -21.81
C LYS A 455 45.11 -119.37 -22.03
N LEU A 456 43.85 -119.42 -22.45
CA LEU A 456 43.14 -120.66 -22.77
C LEU A 456 43.85 -121.42 -23.91
N LEU A 457 44.20 -120.72 -24.99
CA LEU A 457 44.89 -121.32 -26.15
C LEU A 457 46.31 -121.80 -25.80
N SER A 458 47.03 -121.08 -24.93
CA SER A 458 48.34 -121.52 -24.43
C SER A 458 48.26 -122.77 -23.54
N PHE A 459 47.17 -122.92 -22.79
CA PHE A 459 46.89 -124.10 -21.98
C PHE A 459 46.55 -125.30 -22.87
N TYR A 460 45.69 -125.13 -23.87
CA TYR A 460 45.41 -126.17 -24.86
C TYR A 460 46.68 -126.61 -25.59
N ALA A 461 47.56 -125.68 -25.95
CA ALA A 461 48.86 -126.02 -26.56
C ALA A 461 49.75 -126.86 -25.62
N ALA A 462 49.72 -126.60 -24.32
CA ALA A 462 50.47 -127.38 -23.33
C ALA A 462 49.92 -128.80 -23.14
N VAL A 463 48.59 -128.95 -23.16
CA VAL A 463 47.90 -130.26 -23.10
C VAL A 463 48.25 -131.11 -24.32
N GLU A 464 48.20 -130.51 -25.52
CA GLU A 464 48.48 -131.23 -26.76
C GLU A 464 49.92 -131.77 -26.84
N VAL A 465 50.91 -131.05 -26.31
CA VAL A 465 52.30 -131.54 -26.18
C VAL A 465 52.43 -132.69 -25.18
N ALA A 466 51.66 -132.67 -24.08
CA ALA A 466 51.71 -133.72 -23.07
C ALA A 466 51.14 -135.06 -23.60
N GLU A 467 50.15 -135.00 -24.51
CA GLU A 467 49.56 -136.18 -25.15
C GLU A 467 50.50 -136.86 -26.18
N MET A 468 51.52 -136.18 -26.70
CA MET A 468 52.45 -136.70 -27.73
C MET A 468 53.61 -137.59 -27.22
N GLY A 469 53.83 -137.72 -25.92
CA GLY A 469 54.88 -138.60 -25.35
C GLY A 469 56.33 -138.29 -25.82
N GLN A 470 57.18 -139.30 -26.05
CA GLN A 470 58.61 -139.11 -26.40
C GLN A 470 58.88 -138.36 -27.74
N GLY A 471 57.85 -138.11 -28.57
CA GLY A 471 57.93 -137.33 -29.81
C GLY A 471 57.69 -135.81 -29.65
N GLY A 472 57.28 -135.34 -28.48
CA GLY A 472 56.85 -133.94 -28.25
C GLY A 472 57.99 -132.91 -28.05
N GLY A 473 59.26 -133.33 -28.04
CA GLY A 473 60.40 -132.46 -27.74
C GLY A 473 60.55 -131.25 -28.67
N ASP A 474 60.17 -131.40 -29.94
CA ASP A 474 60.26 -130.33 -30.94
C ASP A 474 59.15 -129.25 -30.80
N PHE A 475 58.10 -129.47 -30.00
CA PHE A 475 56.99 -128.52 -29.80
C PHE A 475 57.03 -127.80 -28.44
N GLY A 476 57.81 -128.28 -27.47
CA GLY A 476 57.95 -127.68 -26.13
C GLY A 476 58.42 -126.21 -26.16
N GLY A 477 59.22 -125.82 -27.16
CA GLY A 477 59.65 -124.43 -27.37
C GLY A 477 58.52 -123.47 -27.74
N ILE A 478 57.48 -123.94 -28.44
CA ILE A 478 56.31 -123.13 -28.84
C ILE A 478 55.40 -122.90 -27.62
N VAL A 479 55.19 -123.92 -26.80
CA VAL A 479 54.39 -123.81 -25.57
C VAL A 479 55.03 -122.83 -24.58
N GLY A 480 56.35 -122.87 -24.41
CA GLY A 480 57.08 -121.91 -23.57
C GLY A 480 56.94 -120.46 -24.06
N GLN A 481 56.97 -120.24 -25.38
CA GLN A 481 56.73 -118.92 -25.97
C GLN A 481 55.26 -118.48 -25.82
N ALA A 482 54.29 -119.38 -26.00
CA ALA A 482 52.86 -119.11 -25.80
C ALA A 482 52.54 -118.72 -24.34
N GLN A 483 53.10 -119.43 -23.37
CA GLN A 483 52.96 -119.14 -21.95
C GLN A 483 53.60 -117.81 -21.56
N SER A 484 54.78 -117.51 -22.10
CA SER A 484 55.44 -116.21 -21.91
C SER A 484 54.62 -115.05 -22.48
N LEU A 485 54.04 -115.20 -23.67
CA LEU A 485 53.15 -114.21 -24.27
C LEU A 485 51.84 -114.06 -23.49
N SER A 486 51.28 -115.14 -22.96
CA SER A 486 50.11 -115.09 -22.07
C SER A 486 50.39 -114.32 -20.78
N GLN A 487 51.54 -114.56 -20.14
CA GLN A 487 51.98 -113.80 -18.96
C GLN A 487 52.19 -112.32 -19.28
N GLN A 488 52.77 -112.01 -20.45
CA GLN A 488 52.94 -110.63 -20.90
C GLN A 488 51.59 -109.93 -21.17
N ALA A 489 50.66 -110.61 -21.84
CA ALA A 489 49.30 -110.08 -22.09
C ALA A 489 48.52 -109.85 -20.79
N ALA A 490 48.63 -110.75 -19.80
CA ALA A 490 48.04 -110.57 -18.48
C ALA A 490 48.61 -109.36 -17.73
N ALA A 491 49.93 -109.15 -17.78
CA ALA A 491 50.60 -108.01 -17.16
C ALA A 491 50.21 -106.67 -17.82
N ASP A 492 50.01 -106.65 -19.13
CA ASP A 492 49.63 -105.43 -19.86
C ASP A 492 48.11 -105.14 -19.75
N SER A 493 47.26 -106.16 -19.75
CA SER A 493 45.80 -106.01 -19.55
C SER A 493 45.44 -105.49 -18.14
N ALA A 494 46.17 -105.94 -17.10
CA ALA A 494 45.97 -105.48 -15.72
C ALA A 494 46.16 -103.96 -15.54
N LYS A 495 46.88 -103.30 -16.46
CA LYS A 495 47.11 -101.85 -16.44
C LYS A 495 45.94 -101.03 -17.03
N ILE A 496 45.07 -101.65 -17.84
CA ILE A 496 44.01 -100.96 -18.59
C ILE A 496 42.88 -100.49 -17.68
N GLY A 497 42.39 -101.37 -16.79
CA GLY A 497 41.27 -101.08 -15.89
C GLY A 497 41.50 -99.84 -15.00
N PRO A 498 42.64 -99.75 -14.28
CA PRO A 498 42.96 -98.57 -13.47
C PRO A 498 43.05 -97.27 -14.28
N LEU A 499 43.65 -97.30 -15.48
CA LEU A 499 43.79 -96.10 -16.32
C LEU A 499 42.45 -95.62 -16.90
N LEU A 500 41.57 -96.51 -17.32
CA LEU A 500 40.22 -96.14 -17.79
C LEU A 500 39.39 -95.50 -16.69
N LYS A 501 39.48 -96.05 -15.47
CA LYS A 501 38.84 -95.47 -14.29
C LYS A 501 39.40 -94.07 -14.00
N GLN A 502 40.72 -93.93 -14.03
CA GLN A 502 41.40 -92.65 -13.81
C GLN A 502 40.99 -91.58 -14.85
N VAL A 503 40.92 -91.93 -16.13
CA VAL A 503 40.47 -91.00 -17.19
C VAL A 503 39.00 -90.58 -17.01
N THR A 504 38.13 -91.51 -16.63
CA THR A 504 36.70 -91.23 -16.41
C THR A 504 36.48 -90.33 -15.18
N GLU A 505 37.21 -90.60 -14.09
CA GLU A 505 37.15 -89.79 -12.86
C GLU A 505 37.73 -88.39 -13.07
N GLN A 506 38.89 -88.28 -13.73
CA GLN A 506 39.48 -86.99 -14.08
C GLN A 506 38.56 -86.17 -14.99
N PHE A 507 37.94 -86.79 -15.99
CA PHE A 507 36.98 -86.11 -16.86
C PHE A 507 35.74 -85.59 -16.12
N ALA A 508 35.16 -86.40 -15.22
CA ALA A 508 34.03 -85.98 -14.39
C ALA A 508 34.40 -84.79 -13.49
N GLN A 509 35.63 -84.77 -12.96
CA GLN A 509 36.16 -83.68 -12.16
C GLN A 509 36.33 -82.41 -13.02
N THR A 510 37.02 -82.49 -14.16
CA THR A 510 37.20 -81.35 -15.09
C THR A 510 35.86 -80.76 -15.53
N SER A 511 34.89 -81.63 -15.86
CA SER A 511 33.52 -81.21 -16.22
C SER A 511 32.82 -80.46 -15.08
N GLY A 512 33.01 -80.89 -13.83
CA GLY A 512 32.43 -80.22 -12.67
C GLY A 512 33.00 -78.81 -12.50
N THR A 513 34.32 -78.66 -12.62
CA THR A 513 35.02 -77.38 -12.51
C THR A 513 34.58 -76.40 -13.60
N VAL A 514 34.43 -76.84 -14.85
CA VAL A 514 33.95 -75.99 -15.96
C VAL A 514 32.53 -75.48 -15.71
N ARG A 515 31.59 -76.34 -15.29
CA ARG A 515 30.21 -75.92 -14.95
C ARG A 515 30.15 -74.96 -13.76
N GLN A 516 31.00 -75.16 -12.76
CA GLN A 516 31.10 -74.23 -11.64
C GLN A 516 31.58 -72.85 -12.12
N THR A 517 32.56 -72.81 -13.02
CA THR A 517 33.05 -71.58 -13.66
C THR A 517 31.91 -70.83 -14.39
N GLN A 518 31.09 -71.56 -15.15
CA GLN A 518 29.91 -70.99 -15.84
C GLN A 518 28.94 -70.30 -14.89
N LYS A 519 28.62 -70.96 -13.77
CA LYS A 519 27.66 -70.46 -12.78
C LYS A 519 28.17 -69.19 -12.08
N ILE A 520 29.45 -69.16 -11.74
CA ILE A 520 30.08 -67.97 -11.13
C ILE A 520 30.08 -66.82 -12.14
N MET A 521 30.47 -67.08 -13.40
CA MET A 521 30.50 -66.08 -14.47
C MET A 521 29.11 -65.45 -14.73
N ALA A 522 28.04 -66.25 -14.74
CA ALA A 522 26.67 -65.79 -14.93
C ALA A 522 26.20 -64.85 -13.78
N THR A 523 26.68 -65.09 -12.56
CA THR A 523 26.36 -64.25 -11.40
C THR A 523 27.11 -62.92 -11.45
N SER A 524 28.38 -62.92 -11.85
CA SER A 524 29.16 -61.70 -12.09
C SER A 524 28.54 -60.81 -13.18
N LEU A 525 28.03 -61.45 -14.23
CA LEU A 525 27.32 -60.85 -15.36
C LEU A 525 26.09 -60.06 -14.93
N GLU A 526 25.23 -60.71 -14.14
CA GLU A 526 24.03 -60.09 -13.60
C GLU A 526 24.41 -58.89 -12.72
N SER A 527 25.44 -59.03 -11.88
CA SER A 527 25.93 -57.97 -11.01
C SER A 527 26.44 -56.74 -11.79
N ILE A 528 27.25 -56.95 -12.85
CA ILE A 528 27.68 -55.86 -13.75
C ILE A 528 26.49 -55.19 -14.44
N SER A 529 25.46 -55.97 -14.78
CA SER A 529 24.26 -55.42 -15.42
C SER A 529 23.40 -54.57 -14.50
N GLN A 530 23.28 -54.98 -13.24
CA GLN A 530 22.59 -54.22 -12.22
C GLN A 530 23.37 -52.93 -11.93
N ALA A 531 24.71 -52.99 -11.85
CA ALA A 531 25.54 -51.80 -11.70
C ALA A 531 25.31 -50.79 -12.84
N ARG A 532 25.32 -51.23 -14.11
CA ARG A 532 25.07 -50.33 -15.26
C ARG A 532 23.70 -49.65 -15.19
N ARG A 533 22.63 -50.41 -14.92
CA ARG A 533 21.27 -49.84 -14.81
C ARG A 533 21.19 -48.78 -13.71
N LEU A 534 21.89 -49.00 -12.59
CA LEU A 534 22.00 -48.02 -11.52
C LEU A 534 22.73 -46.75 -11.99
N LEU A 535 23.82 -46.87 -12.77
CA LEU A 535 24.52 -45.69 -13.32
C LEU A 535 23.66 -44.89 -14.30
N ASP A 536 22.85 -45.55 -15.13
CA ASP A 536 21.94 -44.89 -16.06
C ASP A 536 20.82 -44.12 -15.32
N LEU A 537 20.24 -44.72 -14.28
CA LEU A 537 19.28 -44.06 -13.38
C LEU A 537 19.91 -42.83 -12.70
N ALA A 538 21.16 -42.95 -12.26
CA ALA A 538 21.92 -41.85 -11.69
C ALA A 538 22.08 -40.71 -12.73
N ARG A 539 22.48 -41.02 -13.96
CA ARG A 539 22.61 -40.04 -15.06
C ARG A 539 21.32 -39.27 -15.32
N GLU A 540 20.18 -39.96 -15.36
CA GLU A 540 18.86 -39.34 -15.55
C GLU A 540 18.49 -38.43 -14.37
N SER A 541 18.74 -38.87 -13.13
CA SER A 541 18.55 -38.04 -11.94
C SER A 541 19.42 -36.78 -11.97
N GLY A 542 20.67 -36.90 -12.42
CA GLY A 542 21.56 -35.75 -12.65
C GLY A 542 21.00 -34.73 -13.64
N GLY A 543 20.37 -35.19 -14.73
CA GLY A 543 19.72 -34.29 -15.71
C GLY A 543 18.53 -33.53 -15.12
N ARG A 544 17.70 -34.19 -14.30
CA ARG A 544 16.60 -33.52 -13.58
C ARG A 544 17.13 -32.45 -12.61
N MET A 545 18.20 -32.75 -11.88
CA MET A 545 18.81 -31.76 -10.97
C MET A 545 19.40 -30.55 -11.72
N GLU A 546 20.03 -30.74 -12.88
CA GLU A 546 20.49 -29.60 -13.71
C GLU A 546 19.34 -28.67 -14.10
N GLN A 547 18.19 -29.23 -14.50
CA GLN A 547 17.01 -28.45 -14.85
C GLN A 547 16.47 -27.65 -13.66
N ILE A 548 16.33 -28.29 -12.49
CA ILE A 548 15.82 -27.63 -11.28
C ILE A 548 16.77 -26.50 -10.85
N VAL A 549 18.08 -26.72 -10.92
CA VAL A 549 19.10 -25.69 -10.60
C VAL A 549 19.05 -24.53 -11.58
N ALA A 550 18.84 -24.78 -12.88
CA ALA A 550 18.71 -23.73 -13.89
C ALA A 550 17.45 -22.87 -13.66
N GLU A 551 16.31 -23.50 -13.34
CA GLU A 551 15.06 -22.80 -13.01
C GLU A 551 15.20 -21.95 -11.73
N ALA A 552 15.88 -22.48 -10.71
CA ALA A 552 16.22 -21.73 -9.50
C ALA A 552 17.11 -20.52 -9.79
N GLY A 553 18.09 -20.66 -10.70
CA GLY A 553 18.95 -19.57 -11.17
C GLY A 553 18.16 -18.43 -11.82
N LEU A 554 17.23 -18.74 -12.73
CA LEU A 554 16.32 -17.75 -13.33
C LEU A 554 15.41 -17.07 -12.30
N GLY A 555 15.04 -17.78 -11.23
CA GLY A 555 14.34 -17.20 -10.09
C GLY A 555 15.19 -16.15 -9.37
N ILE A 556 16.45 -16.48 -9.10
CA ILE A 556 17.41 -15.58 -8.44
C ILE A 556 17.70 -14.33 -9.29
N ASP A 557 17.82 -14.47 -10.61
CA ASP A 557 18.07 -13.35 -11.53
C ASP A 557 16.93 -12.33 -11.52
N ARG A 558 15.69 -12.82 -11.49
CA ARG A 558 14.49 -11.98 -11.35
C ARG A 558 14.49 -11.24 -10.02
N GLN A 559 14.90 -11.91 -8.94
CA GLN A 559 15.02 -11.28 -7.62
C GLN A 559 16.10 -10.18 -7.59
N GLN A 560 17.26 -10.41 -8.21
CA GLN A 560 18.31 -9.37 -8.33
C GLN A 560 17.81 -8.10 -9.04
N SER A 561 17.04 -8.24 -10.12
CA SER A 561 16.45 -7.12 -10.84
C SER A 561 15.46 -6.33 -9.99
N ARG A 562 14.59 -7.03 -9.24
CA ARG A 562 13.65 -6.41 -8.30
C ARG A 562 14.36 -5.63 -7.19
N HIS A 563 15.45 -6.16 -6.64
CA HIS A 563 16.24 -5.44 -5.63
C HIS A 563 16.80 -4.11 -6.15
N GLN A 564 17.17 -4.01 -7.44
CA GLN A 564 17.64 -2.74 -8.02
C GLN A 564 16.52 -1.67 -8.05
N ASP A 565 15.29 -2.06 -8.35
CA ASP A 565 14.13 -1.15 -8.27
C ASP A 565 13.88 -0.68 -6.83
N ILE A 566 14.00 -1.59 -5.85
CA ILE A 566 13.87 -1.28 -4.42
C ILE A 566 14.93 -0.24 -3.97
N PHE A 567 16.18 -0.36 -4.42
CA PHE A 567 17.22 0.65 -4.15
C PHE A 567 16.87 2.02 -4.76
N GLY A 568 16.35 2.04 -5.99
CA GLY A 568 15.90 3.27 -6.64
C GLY A 568 14.80 3.98 -5.85
N ARG A 569 13.83 3.22 -5.33
CA ARG A 569 12.73 3.74 -4.51
C ARG A 569 13.18 4.18 -3.12
N TYR A 570 14.12 3.45 -2.50
CA TYR A 570 14.74 3.89 -1.25
C TYR A 570 15.44 5.24 -1.42
N ASN A 571 16.16 5.46 -2.52
CA ASN A 571 16.82 6.74 -2.78
C ASN A 571 15.81 7.90 -2.95
N GLN A 572 14.69 7.65 -3.63
CA GLN A 572 13.61 8.64 -3.76
C GLN A 572 12.96 8.96 -2.40
N TYR A 573 12.76 7.94 -1.57
CA TYR A 573 12.31 8.07 -0.18
C TYR A 573 13.30 8.91 0.65
N SER A 574 14.59 8.57 0.60
CA SER A 574 15.65 9.25 1.36
C SER A 574 15.81 10.71 0.92
N GLN A 575 15.70 11.00 -0.38
CA GLN A 575 15.72 12.37 -0.89
C GLN A 575 14.53 13.18 -0.37
N SER A 576 13.31 12.64 -0.45
CA SER A 576 12.14 13.37 0.04
C SER A 576 12.17 13.55 1.57
N TYR A 577 12.75 12.61 2.33
CA TYR A 577 13.02 12.79 3.77
C TYR A 577 13.90 14.04 4.01
N GLN A 578 15.02 14.16 3.29
CA GLN A 578 15.94 15.29 3.44
C GLN A 578 15.28 16.63 3.09
N GLU A 579 14.41 16.64 2.08
CA GLU A 579 13.65 17.83 1.68
C GLU A 579 12.66 18.28 2.78
N VAL A 580 11.92 17.34 3.38
CA VAL A 580 11.03 17.60 4.52
C VAL A 580 11.80 18.11 5.74
N ALA A 581 12.91 17.45 6.10
CA ALA A 581 13.76 17.84 7.22
C ALA A 581 14.30 19.27 7.06
N ALA A 582 14.78 19.62 5.86
CA ALA A 582 15.28 20.96 5.56
C ALA A 582 14.18 22.03 5.68
N LYS A 583 12.95 21.75 5.22
CA LYS A 583 11.82 22.67 5.36
C LYS A 583 11.42 22.88 6.81
N LEU A 584 11.36 21.82 7.62
CA LEU A 584 11.05 21.92 9.05
C LEU A 584 12.11 22.70 9.83
N GLN A 585 13.38 22.54 9.48
CA GLN A 585 14.45 23.32 10.08
C GLN A 585 14.32 24.81 9.74
N GLY A 586 14.02 25.14 8.47
CA GLY A 586 13.73 26.50 8.04
C GLY A 586 12.52 27.10 8.76
N PHE A 587 11.44 26.33 8.90
CA PHE A 587 10.20 26.75 9.55
C PHE A 587 10.37 26.98 11.06
N SER A 588 11.11 26.13 11.76
CA SER A 588 11.45 26.32 13.17
C SER A 588 12.28 27.59 13.39
N GLY A 589 13.22 27.90 12.48
CA GLY A 589 13.97 29.16 12.50
C GLY A 589 13.07 30.39 12.31
N PHE A 590 12.01 30.27 11.52
CA PHE A 590 10.98 31.31 11.37
C PHE A 590 10.14 31.47 12.65
N LEU A 591 9.66 30.38 13.24
CA LEU A 591 8.83 30.42 14.45
C LEU A 591 9.57 31.01 15.66
N LEU A 592 10.88 30.77 15.80
CA LEU A 592 11.71 31.38 16.85
C LEU A 592 11.70 32.91 16.78
N LYS A 593 11.76 33.50 15.57
CA LYS A 593 11.67 34.96 15.38
C LYS A 593 10.33 35.51 15.85
N GLY A 594 9.24 34.79 15.60
CA GLY A 594 7.91 35.20 16.05
C GLY A 594 7.71 35.04 17.56
N ARG A 595 8.29 33.99 18.16
CA ARG A 595 8.26 33.77 19.61
C ARG A 595 8.97 34.90 20.36
N ASP A 596 10.13 35.33 19.87
CA ASP A 596 10.89 36.40 20.51
C ASP A 596 10.15 37.75 20.41
N SER A 597 9.42 37.97 19.30
CA SER A 597 8.51 39.11 19.15
C SER A 597 7.34 39.06 20.15
N LEU A 598 6.73 37.89 20.35
CA LEU A 598 5.63 37.67 21.30
C LEU A 598 6.06 37.79 22.77
N ALA A 599 7.21 37.24 23.13
CA ALA A 599 7.79 37.38 24.46
C ALA A 599 8.16 38.84 24.80
N TRP A 600 8.51 39.64 23.79
CA TRP A 600 8.70 41.08 23.95
C TRP A 600 7.38 41.80 24.28
N PHE A 601 6.26 41.46 23.61
CA PHE A 601 4.94 42.05 23.90
C PHE A 601 4.43 41.71 25.31
N GLU A 602 4.64 40.49 25.79
CA GLU A 602 4.26 40.09 27.16
C GLU A 602 4.95 40.93 28.24
N ARG A 603 6.22 41.29 28.02
CA ARG A 603 6.98 42.16 28.93
C ARG A 603 6.46 43.60 28.91
N MET A 604 6.16 44.14 27.73
CA MET A 604 5.67 45.51 27.56
C MET A 604 4.21 45.69 28.02
N GLY A 605 3.40 44.62 28.02
CA GLY A 605 2.02 44.63 28.52
C GLY A 605 1.87 44.96 30.01
N SER A 606 2.96 45.00 30.78
CA SER A 606 2.99 45.44 32.18
C SER A 606 3.09 46.97 32.33
N LEU A 607 3.73 47.66 31.36
CA LEU A 607 3.99 49.10 31.40
C LEU A 607 2.72 49.93 31.09
N GLY A 608 1.97 49.58 30.04
CA GLY A 608 0.75 50.30 29.67
C GLY A 608 -0.37 50.24 30.73
N ARG A 609 -0.35 49.22 31.62
CA ARG A 609 -1.34 49.12 32.71
C ARG A 609 -1.08 50.16 33.81
N ALA A 610 0.17 50.35 34.21
CA ALA A 610 0.53 51.28 35.28
C ALA A 610 0.26 52.74 34.89
N GLU A 611 0.54 53.11 33.63
CA GLU A 611 0.24 54.44 33.11
C GLU A 611 -1.27 54.72 33.01
N ILE A 612 -2.04 53.77 32.48
CA ILE A 612 -3.50 53.93 32.32
C ILE A 612 -4.24 53.88 33.67
N GLU A 613 -3.76 53.09 34.64
CA GLU A 613 -4.32 53.06 36.01
C GLU A 613 -3.96 54.32 36.81
N SER A 614 -2.81 54.94 36.55
CA SER A 614 -2.40 56.20 37.18
C SER A 614 -3.24 57.42 36.77
N ALA A 615 -4.02 57.32 35.69
CA ALA A 615 -4.90 58.38 35.18
C ALA A 615 -6.21 58.60 35.97
N GLY A 616 -6.48 57.80 37.02
CA GLY A 616 -7.55 58.11 37.99
C GLY A 616 -9.00 58.09 37.47
N LEU A 617 -9.28 57.33 36.40
CA LEU A 617 -10.60 57.32 35.76
C LEU A 617 -11.66 56.57 36.58
N LYS A 618 -12.75 57.27 36.96
CA LYS A 618 -14.02 56.66 37.43
C LYS A 618 -14.74 55.98 36.26
N ASP A 619 -15.52 54.92 36.55
CA ASP A 619 -16.34 54.21 35.57
C ASP A 619 -17.33 55.17 34.88
N TYR A 620 -17.19 55.37 33.57
CA TYR A 620 -18.10 56.21 32.78
C TYR A 620 -19.24 55.34 32.22
N ILE A 621 -20.48 55.62 32.64
CA ILE A 621 -21.69 55.10 31.98
C ILE A 621 -22.18 56.20 31.05
N GLY A 622 -22.09 55.97 29.74
CA GLY A 622 -22.56 56.87 28.71
C GLY A 622 -24.09 56.97 28.62
N GLY A 623 -24.55 57.80 27.69
CA GLY A 623 -25.96 57.99 27.37
C GLY A 623 -26.68 56.72 26.91
N ARG A 624 -28.00 56.84 26.77
CA ARG A 624 -28.86 55.79 26.21
C ARG A 624 -28.83 55.91 24.69
N LEU A 625 -28.56 54.81 23.99
CA LEU A 625 -28.56 54.77 22.54
C LEU A 625 -30.00 54.72 22.01
N LYS A 626 -30.34 55.59 21.07
CA LYS A 626 -31.66 55.66 20.43
C LYS A 626 -31.56 55.19 18.97
N VAL A 627 -32.32 54.17 18.62
CA VAL A 627 -32.29 53.53 17.29
C VAL A 627 -33.71 53.27 16.81
N ASP A 628 -33.89 52.91 15.55
CA ASP A 628 -35.19 52.54 14.97
C ASP A 628 -35.24 51.07 14.50
N ILE A 629 -36.45 50.52 14.43
CA ILE A 629 -36.76 49.26 13.76
C ILE A 629 -37.99 49.42 12.87
N ASN A 630 -37.98 48.72 11.73
CA ASN A 630 -38.98 48.89 10.66
C ASN A 630 -40.36 48.31 10.97
N SER A 631 -40.49 47.51 12.03
CA SER A 631 -41.75 46.89 12.46
C SER A 631 -41.67 46.51 13.93
N ASP A 632 -42.77 46.08 14.52
CA ASP A 632 -42.70 45.35 15.79
C ASP A 632 -41.96 44.01 15.60
N PRO A 633 -41.17 43.56 16.60
CA PRO A 633 -40.73 42.18 16.69
C PRO A 633 -41.94 41.23 16.74
N ILE A 634 -41.88 40.12 16.00
CA ILE A 634 -42.94 39.10 16.04
C ILE A 634 -42.82 38.27 17.33
N THR A 635 -41.59 37.95 17.71
CA THR A 635 -41.25 37.16 18.89
C THR A 635 -39.81 37.47 19.32
N LEU A 636 -39.53 37.46 20.63
CA LEU A 636 -38.14 37.48 21.13
C LEU A 636 -37.67 36.10 21.57
N ASP A 637 -38.43 35.04 21.30
CA ASP A 637 -37.99 33.66 21.50
C ASP A 637 -37.10 33.22 20.32
N PRO A 638 -35.79 32.93 20.56
CA PRO A 638 -34.86 32.58 19.49
C PRO A 638 -35.30 31.37 18.66
N ALA A 639 -35.99 30.39 19.26
CA ALA A 639 -36.38 29.18 18.55
C ALA A 639 -37.57 29.42 17.59
N MET A 640 -38.35 30.48 17.75
CA MET A 640 -39.54 30.76 16.94
C MET A 640 -39.34 31.91 15.95
N MET A 641 -38.16 32.51 15.95
CA MET A 641 -37.84 33.71 15.20
C MET A 641 -37.67 33.44 13.70
N THR A 642 -38.33 34.23 12.85
CA THR A 642 -38.27 34.07 11.38
C THR A 642 -38.06 35.38 10.62
N ASP A 643 -37.89 36.49 11.33
CA ASP A 643 -37.80 37.83 10.75
C ASP A 643 -36.58 38.59 11.29
N ALA A 644 -36.07 39.53 10.49
CA ALA A 644 -34.86 40.29 10.81
C ALA A 644 -35.06 41.25 12.00
N THR A 645 -36.26 41.79 12.18
CA THR A 645 -36.56 42.75 13.26
C THR A 645 -36.47 42.08 14.63
N SER A 646 -37.07 40.90 14.77
CA SER A 646 -36.92 40.07 15.96
C SER A 646 -35.45 39.73 16.23
N ASN A 647 -34.67 39.43 15.18
CA ASN A 647 -33.25 39.08 15.30
C ASN A 647 -32.36 40.26 15.74
N GLU A 648 -32.62 41.47 15.24
CA GLU A 648 -31.95 42.71 15.67
C GLU A 648 -32.01 42.88 17.19
N VAL A 649 -33.20 42.69 17.78
CA VAL A 649 -33.40 42.83 19.23
C VAL A 649 -32.90 41.59 19.99
N ALA A 650 -33.23 40.38 19.53
CA ALA A 650 -32.86 39.14 20.23
C ALA A 650 -31.34 38.95 20.31
N SER A 651 -30.58 39.36 19.30
CA SER A 651 -29.11 39.31 19.31
C SER A 651 -28.46 40.19 20.38
N GLN A 652 -29.18 41.16 20.95
CA GLN A 652 -28.73 41.93 22.12
C GLN A 652 -28.95 41.19 23.44
N ILE A 653 -29.89 40.25 23.49
CA ILE A 653 -30.37 39.60 24.72
C ILE A 653 -29.74 38.21 24.90
N PHE A 654 -29.43 37.52 23.82
CA PHE A 654 -28.98 36.12 23.83
C PHE A 654 -27.59 35.94 23.21
N GLU A 655 -26.88 34.90 23.66
CA GLU A 655 -25.64 34.42 23.03
C GLU A 655 -25.71 32.91 22.75
N GLY A 656 -25.03 32.48 21.69
CA GLY A 656 -24.82 31.08 21.36
C GLY A 656 -23.51 30.53 21.92
N LEU A 657 -23.22 29.25 21.63
CA LEU A 657 -21.91 28.63 21.91
C LEU A 657 -20.77 29.44 21.27
N VAL A 658 -21.01 29.91 20.06
CA VAL A 658 -20.14 30.76 19.26
C VAL A 658 -20.97 31.93 18.72
N GLN A 659 -20.32 32.92 18.12
CA GLN A 659 -20.98 34.07 17.51
C GLN A 659 -20.24 34.51 16.27
N PHE A 660 -20.87 35.29 15.39
CA PHE A 660 -20.15 35.98 14.33
C PHE A 660 -19.35 37.16 14.89
N GLY A 661 -18.18 37.43 14.32
CA GLY A 661 -17.38 38.61 14.62
C GLY A 661 -17.93 39.89 13.97
N GLY A 662 -17.02 40.82 13.62
CA GLY A 662 -17.37 42.01 12.84
C GLY A 662 -17.82 41.69 11.42
N GLY A 663 -17.26 40.63 10.82
CA GLY A 663 -17.65 40.08 9.51
C GLY A 663 -18.37 38.72 9.64
N ALA A 664 -18.28 37.90 8.60
CA ALA A 664 -18.90 36.57 8.54
C ALA A 664 -18.14 35.47 9.32
N SER A 665 -16.96 35.76 9.86
CA SER A 665 -16.14 34.78 10.58
C SER A 665 -16.74 34.42 11.94
N VAL A 666 -16.75 33.12 12.26
CA VAL A 666 -17.23 32.61 13.55
C VAL A 666 -16.12 32.73 14.61
N ILE A 667 -16.45 33.30 15.76
CA ILE A 667 -15.56 33.50 16.91
C ILE A 667 -16.15 32.87 18.19
N PRO A 668 -15.30 32.57 19.20
CA PRO A 668 -15.76 32.10 20.50
C PRO A 668 -16.77 33.05 21.19
N ALA A 669 -17.75 32.49 21.88
CA ALA A 669 -18.71 33.19 22.74
C ALA A 669 -18.81 32.48 24.10
N ILE A 670 -19.95 31.80 24.38
CA ILE A 670 -20.12 30.99 25.59
C ILE A 670 -19.07 29.88 25.67
N ALA A 671 -18.77 29.23 24.53
CA ALA A 671 -17.64 28.34 24.41
C ALA A 671 -16.37 29.16 24.12
N TRP A 672 -15.30 28.88 24.87
CA TRP A 672 -13.99 29.52 24.62
C TRP A 672 -13.13 28.74 23.62
N ARG A 673 -13.39 27.44 23.47
CA ARG A 673 -12.79 26.58 22.43
C ARG A 673 -13.67 25.38 22.10
N TRP A 674 -13.37 24.73 20.98
CA TRP A 674 -13.95 23.43 20.62
C TRP A 674 -12.91 22.50 20.00
N LYS A 675 -13.19 21.20 20.02
CA LYS A 675 -12.41 20.16 19.33
C LYS A 675 -13.33 19.41 18.37
N ILE A 676 -12.83 19.10 17.19
CA ILE A 676 -13.53 18.31 16.17
C ILE A 676 -12.77 16.99 16.01
N SER A 677 -13.47 15.86 16.00
CA SER A 677 -12.85 14.54 15.76
C SER A 677 -12.29 14.42 14.34
N PRO A 678 -11.34 13.49 14.11
CA PRO A 678 -10.75 13.22 12.78
C PRO A 678 -11.77 13.09 11.66
N ASP A 679 -12.85 12.36 11.91
CA ASP A 679 -13.97 12.09 10.99
C ASP A 679 -14.94 13.26 10.80
N GLY A 680 -14.77 14.39 11.50
CA GLY A 680 -15.66 15.55 11.43
C GLY A 680 -17.03 15.38 12.10
N LEU A 681 -17.29 14.24 12.76
CA LEU A 681 -18.60 13.91 13.31
C LEU A 681 -18.81 14.40 14.74
N SER A 682 -17.78 14.38 15.60
CA SER A 682 -17.88 14.74 17.00
C SER A 682 -17.26 16.10 17.29
N TRP A 683 -18.07 17.01 17.83
CA TRP A 683 -17.71 18.36 18.21
C TRP A 683 -17.81 18.51 19.72
N THR A 684 -16.71 18.79 20.41
CA THR A 684 -16.71 19.02 21.86
C THR A 684 -16.44 20.49 22.15
N PHE A 685 -17.43 21.19 22.66
CA PHE A 685 -17.34 22.60 23.05
C PHE A 685 -17.07 22.72 24.55
N TYR A 686 -16.12 23.59 24.90
CA TYR A 686 -15.72 23.87 26.28
C TYR A 686 -16.23 25.25 26.68
N LEU A 687 -17.11 25.30 27.66
CA LEU A 687 -17.78 26.52 28.11
C LEU A 687 -16.86 27.33 29.01
N ARG A 688 -17.04 28.66 29.01
CA ARG A 688 -16.38 29.54 29.99
C ARG A 688 -17.03 29.34 31.36
N ARG A 689 -16.21 29.32 32.40
CA ARG A 689 -16.70 29.24 33.79
C ARG A 689 -17.33 30.56 34.22
N GLY A 690 -18.39 30.48 35.02
CA GLY A 690 -19.02 31.65 35.63
C GLY A 690 -19.88 32.51 34.70
N ILE A 691 -20.18 32.06 33.47
CA ILE A 691 -21.19 32.71 32.63
C ILE A 691 -22.54 32.58 33.31
N LYS A 692 -23.29 33.68 33.35
CA LYS A 692 -24.62 33.72 33.97
C LYS A 692 -25.67 34.21 32.98
N PHE A 693 -26.89 33.69 33.15
CA PHE A 693 -28.08 34.32 32.60
C PHE A 693 -28.36 35.64 33.33
N SER A 694 -29.16 36.51 32.72
CA SER A 694 -29.49 37.83 33.27
C SER A 694 -30.21 37.82 34.62
N HIS A 695 -30.80 36.69 35.03
CA HIS A 695 -31.40 36.51 36.35
C HIS A 695 -30.42 35.98 37.41
N GLY A 696 -29.15 35.78 37.04
CA GLY A 696 -28.05 35.46 37.96
C GLY A 696 -27.65 33.98 38.07
N ARG A 697 -28.44 33.04 37.52
CA ARG A 697 -28.08 31.62 37.48
C ARG A 697 -26.92 31.38 36.51
N GLU A 698 -25.98 30.54 36.92
CA GLU A 698 -24.88 30.10 36.07
C GLU A 698 -25.38 29.21 34.91
N LEU A 699 -24.84 29.45 33.72
CA LEU A 699 -25.10 28.68 32.50
C LEU A 699 -24.20 27.44 32.48
N ALA A 700 -24.78 26.29 32.16
CA ALA A 700 -24.05 25.01 32.08
C ALA A 700 -24.39 24.23 30.80
N ALA A 701 -23.59 23.19 30.51
CA ALA A 701 -23.79 22.33 29.33
C ALA A 701 -25.20 21.73 29.18
N PRO A 702 -25.94 21.36 30.25
CA PRO A 702 -27.33 20.94 30.13
C PRO A 702 -28.26 21.99 29.52
N ASP A 703 -28.00 23.30 29.74
CA ASP A 703 -28.77 24.38 29.11
C ASP A 703 -28.55 24.42 27.60
N VAL A 704 -27.31 24.15 27.18
CA VAL A 704 -26.97 24.04 25.76
C VAL A 704 -27.69 22.86 25.12
N LYS A 705 -27.63 21.68 25.75
CA LYS A 705 -28.37 20.49 25.30
C LYS A 705 -29.85 20.81 25.14
N TYR A 706 -30.47 21.38 26.18
CA TYR A 706 -31.89 21.76 26.15
C TYR A 706 -32.22 22.72 25.00
N SER A 707 -31.42 23.77 24.81
CA SER A 707 -31.69 24.80 23.80
C SER A 707 -31.64 24.24 22.38
N LEU A 708 -30.69 23.35 22.10
CA LEU A 708 -30.59 22.69 20.78
C LEU A 708 -31.69 21.62 20.58
N GLU A 709 -32.04 20.85 21.63
CA GLU A 709 -33.19 19.94 21.58
C GLU A 709 -34.50 20.69 21.36
N ARG A 710 -34.62 21.90 21.92
CA ARG A 710 -35.83 22.71 21.82
C ARG A 710 -36.15 23.09 20.37
N LEU A 711 -35.14 23.40 19.55
CA LEU A 711 -35.33 23.66 18.11
C LEU A 711 -36.02 22.49 17.40
N LEU A 712 -35.71 21.25 17.77
CA LEU A 712 -36.28 20.04 17.15
C LEU A 712 -37.51 19.51 17.89
N SER A 713 -38.03 20.23 18.88
CA SER A 713 -39.12 19.71 19.72
C SER A 713 -40.42 19.57 18.92
N PRO A 714 -41.07 18.38 18.94
CA PRO A 714 -42.36 18.16 18.28
C PRO A 714 -43.49 19.02 18.87
N LYS A 715 -43.29 19.57 20.08
CA LYS A 715 -44.26 20.43 20.77
C LYS A 715 -44.30 21.84 20.18
N ILE A 716 -43.14 22.45 19.92
CA ILE A 716 -43.08 23.85 19.45
C ILE A 716 -43.00 23.94 17.92
N LYS A 717 -42.49 22.88 17.25
CA LYS A 717 -42.32 22.82 15.80
C LYS A 717 -41.63 24.08 15.25
N SER A 718 -40.43 24.34 15.75
CA SER A 718 -39.64 25.50 15.34
C SER A 718 -39.54 25.55 13.81
N PRO A 719 -39.65 26.75 13.19
CA PRO A 719 -39.34 26.93 11.79
C PRO A 719 -37.83 26.79 11.48
N ASN A 720 -36.97 26.80 12.50
CA ASN A 720 -35.51 26.83 12.38
C ASN A 720 -34.85 25.46 12.62
N GLN A 721 -35.58 24.36 12.44
CA GLN A 721 -35.06 23.00 12.63
C GLN A 721 -33.83 22.68 11.77
N GLY A 722 -33.75 23.25 10.56
CA GLY A 722 -32.66 23.03 9.62
C GLY A 722 -31.27 23.45 10.14
N PHE A 723 -31.19 24.30 11.16
CA PHE A 723 -29.92 24.69 11.78
C PHE A 723 -29.25 23.55 12.56
N VAL A 724 -30.03 22.55 13.01
CA VAL A 724 -29.57 21.48 13.93
C VAL A 724 -30.02 20.07 13.51
N GLU A 725 -30.71 19.89 12.37
CA GLU A 725 -31.24 18.60 11.92
C GLU A 725 -30.17 17.54 11.59
N MET A 726 -28.94 17.98 11.32
CA MET A 726 -27.79 17.12 11.04
C MET A 726 -27.24 16.41 12.29
N ILE A 727 -27.74 16.73 13.49
CA ILE A 727 -27.32 16.08 14.74
C ILE A 727 -27.85 14.64 14.79
N LYS A 728 -27.01 13.69 15.22
CA LYS A 728 -27.39 12.28 15.35
C LYS A 728 -28.58 12.12 16.31
N GLY A 729 -29.66 11.49 15.84
CA GLY A 729 -30.89 11.31 16.62
C GLY A 729 -31.89 12.46 16.52
N ALA A 730 -31.61 13.50 15.72
CA ALA A 730 -32.49 14.66 15.53
C ALA A 730 -33.84 14.27 14.91
N SER A 731 -33.81 13.38 13.90
CA SER A 731 -35.01 12.92 13.19
C SER A 731 -35.94 12.10 14.10
N GLU A 732 -35.37 11.17 14.87
CA GLU A 732 -36.12 10.34 15.81
C GLU A 732 -36.76 11.19 16.91
N TYR A 733 -36.05 12.20 17.40
CA TYR A 733 -36.58 13.13 18.40
C TYR A 733 -37.68 14.04 17.83
N SER A 734 -37.48 14.65 16.65
CA SER A 734 -38.48 15.55 16.05
C SER A 734 -39.77 14.84 15.63
N GLN A 735 -39.69 13.53 15.34
CA GLN A 735 -40.86 12.68 15.09
C GLN A 735 -41.51 12.14 16.38
N GLY A 736 -40.96 12.45 17.56
CA GLY A 736 -41.46 12.00 18.86
C GLY A 736 -41.18 10.52 19.16
N GLN A 737 -40.24 9.89 18.45
CA GLN A 737 -39.83 8.49 18.63
C GLN A 737 -38.73 8.34 19.69
N ALA A 738 -37.98 9.40 19.98
CA ALA A 738 -36.99 9.47 21.04
C ALA A 738 -37.32 10.59 22.05
N LYS A 739 -36.93 10.40 23.32
CA LYS A 739 -37.14 11.39 24.39
C LYS A 739 -36.05 12.47 24.44
N GLU A 740 -34.89 12.20 23.87
CA GLU A 740 -33.73 13.09 23.83
C GLU A 740 -32.96 12.84 22.53
N ILE A 741 -32.11 13.79 22.14
CA ILE A 741 -31.27 13.67 20.95
C ILE A 741 -29.97 12.95 21.33
N SER A 742 -29.78 11.74 20.80
CA SER A 742 -28.63 10.88 21.14
C SER A 742 -27.25 11.51 20.89
N GLY A 743 -27.18 12.45 19.93
CA GLY A 743 -25.97 13.17 19.57
C GLY A 743 -25.64 14.32 20.52
N LEU A 744 -26.54 14.73 21.43
CA LEU A 744 -26.30 15.80 22.40
C LEU A 744 -25.96 15.23 23.78
N GLN A 745 -24.70 15.40 24.18
CA GLN A 745 -24.14 14.82 25.39
C GLN A 745 -23.49 15.91 26.23
N ALA A 746 -24.15 16.34 27.31
CA ALA A 746 -23.49 17.12 28.35
C ALA A 746 -22.54 16.20 29.11
N ILE A 747 -21.24 16.31 28.86
CA ILE A 747 -20.21 15.46 29.46
C ILE A 747 -20.06 15.80 30.94
N ASP A 748 -20.02 17.10 31.23
CA ASP A 748 -20.07 17.70 32.56
C ASP A 748 -20.68 19.11 32.45
N SER A 749 -20.71 19.88 33.54
CA SER A 749 -21.29 21.23 33.56
C SER A 749 -20.64 22.23 32.58
N GLN A 750 -19.39 22.01 32.16
CA GLN A 750 -18.56 22.92 31.37
C GLN A 750 -18.18 22.35 30.00
N ALA A 751 -18.67 21.17 29.63
CA ALA A 751 -18.37 20.55 28.35
C ALA A 751 -19.60 19.87 27.73
N ILE A 752 -19.88 20.21 26.47
CA ILE A 752 -20.91 19.54 25.66
C ILE A 752 -20.27 18.91 24.43
N LYS A 753 -20.58 17.64 24.20
CA LYS A 753 -20.26 16.91 22.98
C LYS A 753 -21.51 16.83 22.11
N ILE A 754 -21.36 17.24 20.86
CA ILE A 754 -22.36 17.20 19.80
C ILE A 754 -21.87 16.24 18.73
N VAL A 755 -22.66 15.22 18.41
CA VAL A 755 -22.33 14.22 17.39
C VAL A 755 -23.28 14.39 16.21
N LEU A 756 -22.71 14.60 15.02
CA LEU A 756 -23.44 14.74 13.77
C LEU A 756 -23.71 13.38 13.13
N GLN A 757 -24.75 13.30 12.30
CA GLN A 757 -25.08 12.10 11.52
C GLN A 757 -24.15 11.93 10.31
N TYR A 758 -23.60 13.02 9.80
CA TYR A 758 -22.63 13.08 8.72
C TYR A 758 -21.70 14.29 8.94
N PRO A 759 -20.49 14.31 8.36
CA PRO A 759 -19.57 15.44 8.52
C PRO A 759 -20.17 16.69 7.86
N PHE A 760 -20.35 17.76 8.63
CA PHE A 760 -20.96 19.00 8.13
C PHE A 760 -20.30 20.21 8.80
N MET A 761 -19.29 20.77 8.16
CA MET A 761 -18.51 21.90 8.65
C MET A 761 -19.29 23.23 8.77
N PRO A 762 -20.28 23.54 7.89
CA PRO A 762 -21.13 24.71 8.09
C PRO A 762 -21.92 24.70 9.42
N PHE A 763 -22.00 23.56 10.12
CA PHE A 763 -22.64 23.45 11.43
C PHE A 763 -22.13 24.50 12.43
N LEU A 764 -20.83 24.82 12.41
CA LEU A 764 -20.27 25.83 13.31
C LEU A 764 -20.88 27.23 13.07
N ALA A 765 -21.13 27.57 11.81
CA ALA A 765 -21.78 28.84 11.44
C ALA A 765 -23.26 28.84 11.84
N ASN A 766 -23.95 27.69 11.70
CA ASN A 766 -25.33 27.56 12.19
C ASN A 766 -25.44 27.83 13.70
N LEU A 767 -24.47 27.35 14.48
CA LEU A 767 -24.40 27.58 15.93
C LEU A 767 -24.10 29.04 16.32
N ALA A 768 -23.60 29.86 15.38
CA ALA A 768 -23.33 31.28 15.60
C ALA A 768 -24.56 32.17 15.35
N CYS A 769 -25.59 31.64 14.68
CA CYS A 769 -26.85 32.34 14.45
C CYS A 769 -27.65 32.46 15.76
N THR A 770 -28.31 33.61 15.97
CA THR A 770 -29.09 33.90 17.18
C THR A 770 -30.16 32.83 17.45
N VAL A 771 -30.70 32.17 16.43
CA VAL A 771 -31.69 31.08 16.58
C VAL A 771 -31.16 29.89 17.39
N ALA A 772 -29.84 29.69 17.42
CA ALA A 772 -29.16 28.65 18.18
C ALA A 772 -28.70 29.13 19.57
N ALA A 773 -29.18 30.29 20.03
CA ALA A 773 -28.78 30.85 21.32
C ALA A 773 -29.28 30.03 22.51
N ILE A 774 -28.57 30.16 23.64
CA ILE A 774 -28.78 29.33 24.82
C ILE A 774 -29.79 29.99 25.76
N VAL A 775 -30.80 29.21 26.17
CA VAL A 775 -31.91 29.67 27.01
C VAL A 775 -32.04 28.85 28.31
N PRO A 776 -32.51 29.46 29.41
CA PRO A 776 -32.68 28.77 30.68
C PRO A 776 -33.93 27.87 30.66
N LYS A 777 -33.73 26.55 30.73
CA LYS A 777 -34.79 25.54 30.66
C LYS A 777 -35.95 25.83 31.62
N GLU A 778 -35.63 26.12 32.86
CA GLU A 778 -36.59 26.28 33.93
C GLU A 778 -37.56 27.43 33.68
N LEU A 779 -37.10 28.55 33.10
CA LEU A 779 -37.97 29.70 32.83
C LEU A 779 -38.79 29.51 31.56
N VAL A 780 -38.23 28.79 30.58
CA VAL A 780 -38.94 28.47 29.34
C VAL A 780 -40.06 27.45 29.58
N GLU A 781 -39.86 26.47 30.46
CA GLU A 781 -40.85 25.44 30.77
C GLU A 781 -41.86 25.84 31.85
N ASP A 782 -41.50 26.73 32.78
CA ASP A 782 -42.39 27.19 33.86
C ASP A 782 -43.69 27.79 33.33
N GLY A 783 -43.62 28.51 32.20
CA GLY A 783 -44.80 29.01 31.49
C GLY A 783 -45.64 30.04 32.26
N SER A 784 -45.18 30.47 33.45
CA SER A 784 -45.82 31.51 34.26
C SER A 784 -45.79 32.89 33.59
N GLN A 785 -44.82 33.11 32.71
CA GLN A 785 -44.71 34.26 31.83
C GLN A 785 -44.49 33.83 30.38
N ASP A 786 -45.00 34.62 29.45
CA ASP A 786 -44.74 34.43 28.03
C ASP A 786 -43.26 34.75 27.73
N PHE A 787 -42.44 33.71 27.52
CA PHE A 787 -41.01 33.84 27.24
C PHE A 787 -40.72 34.68 25.98
N SER A 788 -41.65 34.71 25.01
CA SER A 788 -41.51 35.55 23.81
C SER A 788 -41.63 37.05 24.11
N ARG A 789 -42.19 37.41 25.27
CA ARG A 789 -42.40 38.77 25.76
C ARG A 789 -41.54 39.10 26.98
N HIS A 790 -41.03 38.09 27.68
CA HIS A 790 -40.17 38.21 28.86
C HIS A 790 -38.92 37.32 28.70
N PRO A 791 -38.10 37.57 27.66
CA PRO A 791 -36.93 36.74 27.37
C PRO A 791 -35.86 36.87 28.45
N VAL A 792 -35.22 35.75 28.78
CA VAL A 792 -34.07 35.69 29.69
C VAL A 792 -32.92 35.01 28.96
N GLY A 793 -31.82 35.73 28.77
CA GLY A 793 -30.63 35.28 28.05
C GLY A 793 -29.33 35.62 28.78
N SER A 794 -28.19 35.31 28.15
CA SER A 794 -26.85 35.59 28.67
C SER A 794 -26.15 36.78 28.00
N GLY A 795 -26.83 37.45 27.05
CA GLY A 795 -26.27 38.52 26.25
C GLY A 795 -26.05 39.85 26.98
N PRO A 796 -25.57 40.87 26.28
CA PRO A 796 -25.16 42.16 26.86
C PRO A 796 -26.30 42.99 27.45
N PHE A 797 -27.54 42.79 27.00
CA PHE A 797 -28.70 43.56 27.45
C PHE A 797 -29.85 42.66 27.91
N VAL A 798 -30.79 43.25 28.66
CA VAL A 798 -32.03 42.62 29.10
C VAL A 798 -33.21 43.46 28.65
N LEU A 799 -34.34 42.81 28.37
CA LEU A 799 -35.57 43.53 28.03
C LEU A 799 -36.12 44.25 29.26
N LYS A 800 -36.24 45.57 29.18
CA LYS A 800 -36.82 46.41 30.24
C LYS A 800 -38.31 46.64 30.04
N ASN A 801 -38.69 47.04 28.83
CA ASN A 801 -40.07 47.36 28.48
C ASN A 801 -40.30 47.15 26.98
N TRP A 802 -41.48 46.68 26.61
CA TRP A 802 -41.91 46.61 25.21
C TRP A 802 -43.35 47.09 25.09
N GLU A 803 -43.52 48.26 24.47
CA GLU A 803 -44.82 48.83 24.10
C GLU A 803 -45.05 48.58 22.60
N PRO A 804 -45.94 47.63 22.24
CA PRO A 804 -46.19 47.30 20.84
C PRO A 804 -46.55 48.52 19.99
N GLY A 805 -45.93 48.62 18.82
CA GLY A 805 -46.14 49.65 17.81
C GLY A 805 -45.55 51.02 18.18
N LYS A 806 -44.82 51.12 19.30
CA LYS A 806 -44.28 52.39 19.78
C LYS A 806 -42.81 52.31 20.10
N THR A 807 -42.44 51.61 21.17
CA THR A 807 -41.06 51.59 21.68
C THR A 807 -40.69 50.27 22.33
N LEU A 808 -39.42 49.90 22.21
CA LEU A 808 -38.83 48.78 22.93
C LEU A 808 -37.55 49.26 23.63
N GLU A 809 -37.41 48.97 24.91
CA GLU A 809 -36.29 49.43 25.72
C GLU A 809 -35.52 48.25 26.31
N LEU A 810 -34.19 48.31 26.15
CA LEU A 810 -33.23 47.40 26.75
C LEU A 810 -32.39 48.13 27.79
N GLU A 811 -31.98 47.41 28.83
CA GLU A 811 -31.01 47.90 29.82
C GLU A 811 -29.81 46.94 29.95
N PRO A 812 -28.65 47.41 30.43
CA PRO A 812 -27.46 46.58 30.57
C PRO A 812 -27.71 45.33 31.43
N ASN A 813 -27.21 44.17 30.96
CA ASN A 813 -27.20 42.97 31.78
C ASN A 813 -26.10 43.09 32.85
N PRO A 814 -26.45 43.13 34.16
CA PRO A 814 -25.46 43.25 35.24
C PRO A 814 -24.57 42.01 35.39
N HIS A 815 -24.91 40.90 34.71
CA HIS A 815 -24.20 39.63 34.77
C HIS A 815 -23.43 39.27 33.50
N TYR A 816 -23.30 40.22 32.54
CA TYR A 816 -22.55 39.98 31.31
C TYR A 816 -21.05 39.74 31.58
N TYR A 817 -20.48 38.67 31.01
CA TYR A 817 -19.16 38.16 31.39
C TYR A 817 -17.98 38.84 30.70
N GLU A 818 -18.19 39.48 29.53
CA GLU A 818 -17.08 40.00 28.71
C GLU A 818 -16.54 41.32 29.28
N ARG A 819 -17.43 42.30 29.47
CA ARG A 819 -17.09 43.62 30.03
C ARG A 819 -18.34 44.35 30.51
N ARG A 820 -18.14 45.39 31.32
CA ARG A 820 -19.23 46.29 31.69
C ARG A 820 -19.72 47.04 30.45
N ILE A 821 -21.03 47.06 30.26
CA ILE A 821 -21.67 47.79 29.17
C ILE A 821 -21.62 49.29 29.45
N SER A 822 -21.08 50.05 28.51
CA SER A 822 -20.90 51.51 28.63
C SER A 822 -22.18 52.30 28.31
N LEU A 823 -23.20 51.68 27.71
CA LEU A 823 -24.51 52.29 27.51
C LEU A 823 -25.36 52.18 28.78
N SER A 824 -26.17 53.21 29.06
CA SER A 824 -27.23 53.11 30.08
C SER A 824 -28.49 52.37 29.59
N GLY A 825 -28.52 51.99 28.30
CA GLY A 825 -29.58 51.20 27.68
C GLY A 825 -29.68 51.48 26.18
N VAL A 826 -30.60 50.77 25.51
CA VAL A 826 -30.95 50.95 24.10
C VAL A 826 -32.46 51.20 24.01
N LYS A 827 -32.87 52.21 23.24
CA LYS A 827 -34.28 52.52 22.97
C LYS A 827 -34.56 52.42 21.48
N TYR A 828 -35.39 51.47 21.11
CA TYR A 828 -35.92 51.30 19.77
C TYR A 828 -37.20 52.10 19.60
N SER A 829 -37.28 52.89 18.53
CA SER A 829 -38.51 53.48 18.00
C SER A 829 -39.04 52.59 16.88
N ILE A 830 -40.35 52.31 16.87
CA ILE A 830 -40.94 51.30 15.99
C ILE A 830 -41.70 51.96 14.83
N ASP A 831 -41.54 51.43 13.62
CA ASP A 831 -42.34 51.74 12.42
C ASP A 831 -42.33 53.23 12.02
N LEU A 832 -41.14 53.84 12.05
CA LEU A 832 -40.93 55.19 11.52
C LEU A 832 -40.78 55.13 10.00
N ASN A 833 -41.47 56.01 9.28
CA ASN A 833 -41.26 56.18 7.84
C ASN A 833 -39.94 56.93 7.55
N ASP A 834 -39.45 56.86 6.31
CA ASP A 834 -38.17 57.47 5.91
C ASP A 834 -38.04 58.95 6.27
N GLU A 835 -39.12 59.75 6.15
CA GLU A 835 -39.09 61.18 6.49
C GLU A 835 -38.98 61.39 8.01
N GLN A 836 -39.74 60.61 8.78
CA GLN A 836 -39.71 60.63 10.25
C GLN A 836 -38.36 60.18 10.80
N LYS A 837 -37.70 59.20 10.18
CA LYS A 837 -36.35 58.75 10.59
C LYS A 837 -35.33 59.88 10.46
N ILE A 838 -35.34 60.58 9.32
CA ILE A 838 -34.41 61.69 9.06
C ILE A 838 -34.69 62.87 10.00
N GLU A 839 -35.95 63.21 10.23
CA GLU A 839 -36.35 64.25 11.20
C GLU A 839 -35.95 63.86 12.64
N ALA A 840 -36.13 62.59 13.02
CA ALA A 840 -35.78 62.09 14.33
C ALA A 840 -34.25 62.07 14.55
N LEU A 841 -33.46 61.74 13.51
CA LEU A 841 -32.01 61.84 13.55
C LEU A 841 -31.54 63.30 13.73
N ALA A 842 -32.09 64.22 12.93
CA ALA A 842 -31.77 65.65 13.00
C ALA A 842 -32.14 66.26 14.38
N SER A 843 -33.28 65.87 14.94
CA SER A 843 -33.73 66.33 16.27
C SER A 843 -33.07 65.61 17.46
N GLY A 844 -32.22 64.60 17.22
CA GLY A 844 -31.57 63.81 18.28
C GLY A 844 -32.52 62.86 19.04
N ARG A 845 -33.69 62.58 18.44
CA ARG A 845 -34.59 61.51 18.88
C ARG A 845 -34.13 60.13 18.42
N LEU A 846 -33.32 60.07 17.36
CA LEU A 846 -32.52 58.92 16.96
C LEU A 846 -31.05 59.29 16.95
N ASP A 847 -30.20 58.33 17.31
CA ASP A 847 -28.75 58.43 17.23
C ASP A 847 -28.18 57.63 16.06
N ILE A 848 -28.86 56.55 15.67
CA ILE A 848 -28.52 55.69 14.53
C ILE A 848 -29.80 55.42 13.72
N THR A 849 -29.71 55.48 12.40
CA THR A 849 -30.77 55.01 11.48
C THR A 849 -30.18 54.54 10.16
N ASP A 850 -30.81 53.54 9.55
CA ASP A 850 -30.52 53.16 8.18
C ASP A 850 -31.00 54.24 7.20
N VAL A 851 -30.24 54.45 6.13
CA VAL A 851 -30.50 55.48 5.11
C VAL A 851 -30.37 54.91 3.70
N ASN A 852 -31.27 55.33 2.82
CA ASN A 852 -31.21 54.96 1.40
C ASN A 852 -30.10 55.73 0.67
N SER A 853 -29.78 55.33 -0.57
CA SER A 853 -28.68 55.88 -1.35
C SER A 853 -28.76 57.40 -1.58
N LEU A 854 -29.97 57.94 -1.72
CA LEU A 854 -30.17 59.38 -1.89
C LEU A 854 -29.94 60.14 -0.58
N GLN A 855 -30.50 59.64 0.52
CA GLN A 855 -30.29 60.18 1.86
C GLN A 855 -28.82 60.11 2.27
N ARG A 856 -28.13 59.00 1.99
CA ARG A 856 -26.71 58.82 2.23
C ARG A 856 -25.88 59.92 1.57
N ARG A 857 -26.16 60.26 0.30
CA ARG A 857 -25.47 61.35 -0.41
C ARG A 857 -25.74 62.71 0.22
N ALA A 858 -26.97 62.97 0.65
CA ALA A 858 -27.33 64.23 1.31
C ALA A 858 -26.66 64.36 2.70
N LEU A 859 -26.78 63.32 3.53
CA LEU A 859 -26.32 63.31 4.92
C LEU A 859 -24.80 63.15 5.06
N SER A 860 -24.11 62.58 4.07
CA SER A 860 -22.63 62.51 4.06
C SER A 860 -21.96 63.89 4.12
N SER A 861 -22.69 64.98 3.83
CA SER A 861 -22.18 66.35 3.92
C SER A 861 -22.47 67.03 5.26
N ASP A 862 -23.27 66.41 6.14
CA ASP A 862 -23.60 66.95 7.46
C ASP A 862 -22.43 66.72 8.43
N PRO A 863 -21.80 67.78 8.98
CA PRO A 863 -20.65 67.63 9.88
C PRO A 863 -21.01 67.04 11.24
N THR A 864 -22.30 66.90 11.58
CA THR A 864 -22.77 66.33 12.86
C THR A 864 -23.00 64.83 12.81
N LEU A 865 -22.93 64.24 11.61
CA LEU A 865 -23.21 62.84 11.35
C LEU A 865 -22.00 62.15 10.70
N LYS A 866 -21.84 60.87 10.99
CA LYS A 866 -20.99 59.93 10.26
C LYS A 866 -21.90 58.95 9.53
N VAL A 867 -21.70 58.79 8.23
CA VAL A 867 -22.41 57.78 7.45
C VAL A 867 -21.47 56.61 7.18
N VAL A 868 -21.85 55.41 7.64
CA VAL A 868 -21.05 54.19 7.48
C VAL A 868 -21.76 53.27 6.50
N SER A 869 -21.02 52.72 5.54
CA SER A 869 -21.54 51.84 4.50
C SER A 869 -20.83 50.50 4.52
N LEU A 870 -21.59 49.41 4.43
CA LEU A 870 -21.06 48.04 4.43
C LEU A 870 -21.77 47.18 3.36
N PRO A 871 -21.04 46.47 2.49
CA PRO A 871 -21.64 45.45 1.64
C PRO A 871 -22.35 44.39 2.48
N GLN A 872 -23.54 43.99 2.05
CA GLN A 872 -24.33 42.96 2.71
C GLN A 872 -23.86 41.57 2.26
N LEU A 873 -24.12 40.54 3.06
CA LEU A 873 -23.94 39.15 2.64
C LEU A 873 -25.06 38.71 1.71
N ASN A 874 -25.20 39.37 0.56
CA ASN A 874 -26.22 39.07 -0.42
C ASN A 874 -25.70 39.16 -1.85
N VAL A 875 -26.46 38.61 -2.79
CA VAL A 875 -26.22 38.75 -4.23
C VAL A 875 -27.56 38.95 -4.94
N GLN A 876 -27.60 39.92 -5.85
CA GLN A 876 -28.73 40.18 -6.74
C GLN A 876 -28.33 39.71 -8.14
N TYR A 877 -29.22 38.97 -8.80
CA TYR A 877 -28.92 38.31 -10.07
C TYR A 877 -30.15 38.16 -10.96
N LEU A 878 -29.92 38.11 -12.27
CA LEU A 878 -30.92 37.64 -13.22
C LEU A 878 -30.75 36.13 -13.36
N CYS A 879 -31.68 35.37 -12.81
CA CYS A 879 -31.69 33.93 -12.87
C CYS A 879 -32.16 33.46 -14.25
N ILE A 880 -31.39 32.57 -14.88
CA ILE A 880 -31.72 31.95 -16.16
C ILE A 880 -32.14 30.51 -15.89
N ASN A 881 -33.32 30.11 -16.35
CA ASN A 881 -33.72 28.72 -16.27
C ASN A 881 -33.06 27.91 -17.39
N VAL A 882 -31.98 27.21 -17.06
CA VAL A 882 -31.15 26.49 -18.04
C VAL A 882 -31.76 25.16 -18.49
N SER A 883 -32.75 24.65 -17.75
CA SER A 883 -33.41 23.37 -18.06
C SER A 883 -34.50 23.47 -19.13
N ARG A 884 -34.97 24.69 -19.43
CA ARG A 884 -36.00 24.91 -20.44
C ARG A 884 -35.42 24.95 -21.83
N VAL A 885 -36.13 24.33 -22.77
CA VAL A 885 -35.87 24.47 -24.20
C VAL A 885 -36.06 25.94 -24.60
N SER A 886 -34.95 26.66 -24.72
CA SER A 886 -34.85 28.07 -25.07
C SER A 886 -33.43 28.36 -25.56
N PRO A 887 -33.17 29.49 -26.25
CA PRO A 887 -31.80 29.83 -26.63
C PRO A 887 -30.84 29.97 -25.45
N PHE A 888 -31.35 30.22 -24.25
CA PHE A 888 -30.55 30.30 -23.02
C PHE A 888 -30.01 28.94 -22.53
N ALA A 889 -30.45 27.82 -23.14
CA ALA A 889 -29.84 26.51 -22.89
C ALA A 889 -28.38 26.47 -23.38
N ASP A 890 -28.03 27.26 -24.41
CA ASP A 890 -26.65 27.41 -24.88
C ASP A 890 -25.85 28.33 -23.95
N ILE A 891 -24.74 27.83 -23.42
CA ILE A 891 -23.84 28.57 -22.52
C ILE A 891 -23.34 29.88 -23.14
N ARG A 892 -23.09 29.91 -24.46
CA ARG A 892 -22.59 31.10 -25.15
C ARG A 892 -23.62 32.22 -25.13
N VAL A 893 -24.92 31.90 -25.20
CA VAL A 893 -26.01 32.86 -25.08
C VAL A 893 -26.10 33.42 -23.66
N ARG A 894 -25.90 32.58 -22.63
CA ARG A 894 -25.87 33.04 -21.22
C ARG A 894 -24.67 33.93 -20.91
N GLN A 895 -23.51 33.56 -21.45
CA GLN A 895 -22.30 34.39 -21.37
C GLN A 895 -22.48 35.71 -22.12
N ALA A 896 -23.13 35.69 -23.29
CA ALA A 896 -23.46 36.92 -24.03
C ALA A 896 -24.38 37.84 -23.23
N LEU A 897 -25.40 37.31 -22.55
CA LEU A 897 -26.24 38.11 -21.64
C LEU A 897 -25.43 38.78 -20.52
N ASN A 898 -24.45 38.08 -19.94
CA ASN A 898 -23.59 38.66 -18.92
C ASN A 898 -22.73 39.82 -19.44
N TYR A 899 -22.16 39.71 -20.64
CA TYR A 899 -21.40 40.78 -21.28
C TYR A 899 -22.27 41.92 -21.81
N ALA A 900 -23.55 41.64 -22.10
CA ALA A 900 -24.49 42.62 -22.63
C ALA A 900 -25.05 43.57 -21.57
N VAL A 901 -25.21 43.14 -20.32
CA VAL A 901 -25.81 43.98 -19.27
C VAL A 901 -24.81 44.97 -18.70
N ASP A 902 -25.10 46.27 -18.81
CA ASP A 902 -24.29 47.33 -18.19
C ASP A 902 -24.61 47.43 -16.69
N LYS A 903 -23.87 46.65 -15.90
CA LYS A 903 -23.99 46.61 -14.45
C LYS A 903 -23.65 47.95 -13.80
N LYS A 904 -22.75 48.74 -14.41
CA LYS A 904 -22.36 50.05 -13.89
C LYS A 904 -23.51 51.05 -14.09
N ALA A 905 -24.08 51.11 -15.30
CA ALA A 905 -25.26 51.93 -15.55
C ALA A 905 -26.45 51.52 -14.66
N LEU A 906 -26.65 50.22 -14.42
CA LEU A 906 -27.68 49.71 -13.52
C LEU A 906 -27.50 50.26 -12.10
N ILE A 907 -26.28 50.30 -11.59
CA ILE A 907 -25.99 50.79 -10.23
C ILE A 907 -26.08 52.33 -10.17
N GLU A 908 -25.62 53.04 -11.19
CA GLU A 908 -25.54 54.51 -11.18
C GLU A 908 -26.89 55.21 -11.47
N THR A 909 -27.73 54.64 -12.33
CA THR A 909 -28.94 55.32 -12.87
C THR A 909 -30.25 54.92 -12.21
N THR A 910 -30.26 53.87 -11.40
CA THR A 910 -31.44 53.41 -10.67
C THR A 910 -31.49 53.99 -9.25
N GLU A 911 -32.43 53.55 -8.43
CA GLU A 911 -32.51 53.94 -7.02
C GLU A 911 -31.26 53.58 -6.19
N LEU A 912 -30.42 52.68 -6.71
CA LEU A 912 -29.12 52.34 -6.10
C LEU A 912 -28.16 53.53 -6.08
N ALA A 913 -28.24 54.44 -7.06
CA ALA A 913 -27.56 55.73 -7.05
C ALA A 913 -26.03 55.67 -6.80
N GLY A 914 -25.37 54.57 -7.21
CA GLY A 914 -23.95 54.31 -6.97
C GLY A 914 -23.66 53.34 -5.81
N ASP A 915 -24.66 52.97 -5.01
CA ASP A 915 -24.49 52.28 -3.72
C ASP A 915 -24.72 50.77 -3.83
N ALA A 916 -23.89 50.13 -4.65
CA ALA A 916 -23.80 48.69 -4.74
C ALA A 916 -22.42 48.28 -5.27
N VAL A 917 -22.00 47.07 -4.96
CA VAL A 917 -20.75 46.50 -5.46
C VAL A 917 -21.07 45.58 -6.65
N ILE A 918 -20.42 45.77 -7.80
CA ILE A 918 -20.62 44.88 -8.95
C ILE A 918 -20.28 43.44 -8.56
N ALA A 919 -21.20 42.52 -8.84
CA ALA A 919 -21.00 41.10 -8.57
C ALA A 919 -20.13 40.48 -9.66
N LYS A 920 -18.91 40.07 -9.30
CA LYS A 920 -18.04 39.27 -10.17
C LYS A 920 -18.42 37.78 -10.17
N GLY A 921 -19.09 37.35 -9.12
CA GLY A 921 -19.54 35.97 -8.88
C GLY A 921 -20.68 35.94 -7.87
N VAL A 922 -20.75 34.85 -7.10
CA VAL A 922 -21.80 34.61 -6.10
C VAL A 922 -21.44 35.26 -4.76
N PHE A 923 -20.16 35.22 -4.38
CA PHE A 923 -19.71 35.62 -3.06
C PHE A 923 -19.55 37.14 -2.93
N PRO A 924 -20.17 37.76 -1.91
CA PRO A 924 -20.01 39.19 -1.61
C PRO A 924 -18.68 39.48 -0.89
N PRO A 925 -18.18 40.74 -0.93
CA PRO A 925 -16.90 41.13 -0.34
C PRO A 925 -16.70 40.79 1.15
N GLU A 926 -17.76 40.87 1.96
CA GLU A 926 -17.70 40.59 3.41
C GLU A 926 -17.65 39.09 3.76
N LEU A 927 -17.79 38.21 2.76
CA LEU A 927 -17.68 36.77 2.96
C LEU A 927 -16.21 36.38 2.92
N TRP A 928 -15.75 35.59 3.89
CA TRP A 928 -14.35 35.14 3.98
C TRP A 928 -13.87 34.36 2.75
N ALA A 929 -14.78 33.77 1.96
CA ALA A 929 -14.45 33.09 0.71
C ALA A 929 -14.28 34.00 -0.51
N TYR A 930 -14.62 35.29 -0.40
CA TYR A 930 -14.59 36.25 -1.50
C TYR A 930 -13.26 36.27 -2.23
N ASN A 931 -13.27 36.14 -3.55
CA ASN A 931 -12.08 36.24 -4.39
C ASN A 931 -12.07 37.59 -5.15
N PRO A 932 -11.28 38.60 -4.72
CA PRO A 932 -11.22 39.88 -5.40
C PRO A 932 -10.66 39.77 -6.83
N ASN A 933 -9.89 38.71 -7.11
CA ASN A 933 -9.24 38.44 -8.40
C ASN A 933 -10.08 37.60 -9.36
N LEU A 934 -11.29 37.20 -8.98
CA LEU A 934 -12.22 36.52 -9.88
C LEU A 934 -12.48 37.42 -11.10
N ALA A 935 -12.27 36.90 -12.30
CA ALA A 935 -12.37 37.71 -13.53
C ALA A 935 -13.79 38.26 -13.75
N GLY A 936 -14.81 37.44 -13.46
CA GLY A 936 -16.22 37.78 -13.66
C GLY A 936 -16.56 38.17 -15.11
N TYR A 937 -17.68 38.87 -15.27
CA TYR A 937 -18.13 39.41 -16.56
C TYR A 937 -18.21 40.94 -16.50
N GLY A 938 -17.36 41.62 -17.29
CA GLY A 938 -17.45 43.06 -17.54
C GLY A 938 -18.48 43.39 -18.64
N TYR A 939 -18.75 44.68 -18.84
CA TYR A 939 -19.61 45.16 -19.93
C TYR A 939 -18.83 45.17 -21.25
N ASP A 940 -19.24 44.34 -22.21
CA ASP A 940 -18.63 44.20 -23.54
C ASP A 940 -19.68 43.76 -24.59
N PRO A 941 -20.48 44.70 -25.13
CA PRO A 941 -21.52 44.39 -26.12
C PRO A 941 -21.00 43.74 -27.40
N ASP A 942 -19.75 44.01 -27.80
CA ASP A 942 -19.17 43.45 -29.02
C ASP A 942 -18.81 41.98 -28.82
N ARG A 943 -18.26 41.62 -27.66
CA ARG A 943 -18.07 40.22 -27.27
C ARG A 943 -19.39 39.49 -27.11
N ALA A 944 -20.43 40.14 -26.58
CA ALA A 944 -21.77 39.56 -26.51
C ALA A 944 -22.32 39.23 -27.90
N LYS A 945 -22.24 40.16 -28.87
CA LYS A 945 -22.64 39.92 -30.28
C LYS A 945 -21.85 38.80 -30.92
N LYS A 946 -20.53 38.72 -30.66
CA LYS A 946 -19.68 37.63 -31.15
C LYS A 946 -20.12 36.27 -30.62
N LEU A 947 -20.36 36.15 -29.31
CA LEU A 947 -20.84 34.92 -28.68
C LEU A 947 -22.22 34.51 -29.20
N LEU A 948 -23.12 35.47 -29.43
CA LEU A 948 -24.42 35.21 -30.07
C LEU A 948 -24.24 34.70 -31.51
N ALA A 949 -23.35 35.30 -32.30
CA ALA A 949 -23.06 34.83 -33.66
C ALA A 949 -22.49 33.40 -33.66
N GLU A 950 -21.56 33.09 -32.75
CA GLU A 950 -21.00 31.74 -32.57
C GLU A 950 -22.07 30.73 -32.15
N ALA A 951 -23.09 31.17 -31.39
CA ALA A 951 -24.27 30.39 -31.03
C ALA A 951 -25.32 30.27 -32.15
N GLY A 952 -25.08 30.85 -33.33
CA GLY A 952 -26.00 30.80 -34.48
C GLY A 952 -26.99 31.97 -34.57
N PHE A 953 -26.82 33.00 -33.75
CA PHE A 953 -27.72 34.16 -33.60
C PHE A 953 -27.04 35.49 -33.98
N ALA A 954 -26.43 35.57 -35.16
CA ALA A 954 -25.66 36.74 -35.60
C ALA A 954 -26.47 38.05 -35.66
N GLY A 955 -27.80 37.97 -35.83
CA GLY A 955 -28.72 39.12 -35.80
C GLY A 955 -29.40 39.36 -34.43
N GLY A 956 -29.01 38.61 -33.39
CA GLY A 956 -29.70 38.58 -32.10
C GLY A 956 -30.63 37.38 -31.94
N LEU A 957 -31.24 37.25 -30.75
CA LEU A 957 -32.13 36.13 -30.44
C LEU A 957 -33.50 36.31 -31.10
N PRO A 958 -34.11 35.24 -31.65
CA PRO A 958 -35.43 35.32 -32.24
C PRO A 958 -36.50 35.44 -31.15
N GLY A 959 -37.47 36.33 -31.35
CA GLY A 959 -38.63 36.48 -30.47
C GLY A 959 -38.40 37.43 -29.29
N GLU A 960 -39.30 37.33 -28.31
CA GLU A 960 -39.35 38.22 -27.16
C GLU A 960 -39.52 37.40 -25.88
N TYR A 961 -38.65 37.64 -24.90
CA TYR A 961 -38.54 36.82 -23.69
C TYR A 961 -39.09 37.56 -22.48
N LEU A 962 -39.85 36.86 -21.63
CA LEU A 962 -40.38 37.43 -20.40
C LEU A 962 -39.33 37.41 -19.29
N LEU A 963 -39.14 38.56 -18.64
CA LEU A 963 -38.39 38.71 -17.41
C LEU A 963 -39.38 38.91 -16.25
N ASP A 964 -39.53 37.86 -15.44
CA ASP A 964 -40.39 37.87 -14.26
C ASP A 964 -39.74 38.73 -13.16
N ILE A 965 -40.46 39.73 -12.67
CA ILE A 965 -39.96 40.68 -11.66
C ILE A 965 -41.00 40.89 -10.56
N ARG A 966 -40.54 41.27 -9.36
CA ARG A 966 -41.45 41.73 -8.30
C ARG A 966 -42.05 43.08 -8.70
N ASP A 967 -43.37 43.21 -8.59
CA ASP A 967 -44.10 44.44 -8.88
C ASP A 967 -43.71 45.55 -7.88
N SER A 968 -42.74 46.37 -8.30
CA SER A 968 -42.18 47.46 -7.52
C SER A 968 -41.45 48.45 -8.44
N LYS A 969 -41.46 49.74 -8.05
CA LYS A 969 -40.80 50.81 -8.81
C LYS A 969 -39.31 50.54 -9.04
N ALA A 970 -38.60 50.08 -8.01
CA ALA A 970 -37.17 49.76 -8.07
C ALA A 970 -36.86 48.66 -9.11
N GLN A 971 -37.61 47.55 -9.10
CA GLN A 971 -37.39 46.46 -10.05
C GLN A 971 -37.72 46.85 -11.49
N LEU A 972 -38.73 47.71 -11.71
CA LEU A 972 -39.03 48.27 -13.03
C LEU A 972 -37.92 49.19 -13.55
N GLN A 973 -37.30 50.00 -12.69
CA GLN A 973 -36.14 50.83 -13.08
C GLN A 973 -34.93 49.96 -13.48
N ARG A 974 -34.63 48.92 -12.69
CA ARG A 974 -33.55 47.95 -13.01
C ARG A 974 -33.83 47.19 -14.31
N PHE A 975 -35.09 46.77 -14.51
CA PHE A 975 -35.52 46.09 -15.73
C PHE A 975 -35.23 46.94 -16.98
N GLU A 976 -35.51 48.25 -16.92
CA GLU A 976 -35.35 49.15 -18.07
C GLU A 976 -33.89 49.24 -18.54
N VAL A 977 -32.94 49.26 -17.60
CA VAL A 977 -31.50 49.22 -17.93
C VAL A 977 -31.14 47.90 -18.60
N VAL A 978 -31.56 46.77 -18.02
CA VAL A 978 -31.32 45.44 -18.63
C VAL A 978 -31.97 45.33 -20.01
N ARG A 979 -33.18 45.86 -20.19
CA ARG A 979 -33.90 45.88 -21.47
C ARG A 979 -33.13 46.66 -22.53
N GLN A 980 -32.62 47.84 -22.18
CA GLN A 980 -31.83 48.66 -23.09
C GLN A 980 -30.53 47.96 -23.49
N SER A 981 -29.78 47.45 -22.50
CA SER A 981 -28.56 46.65 -22.70
C SER A 981 -28.76 45.43 -23.60
N CYS A 982 -29.80 44.63 -23.34
CA CYS A 982 -30.14 43.47 -24.16
C CYS A 982 -30.50 43.86 -25.59
N ARG A 983 -31.19 44.98 -25.79
CA ARG A 983 -31.60 45.47 -27.12
C ARG A 983 -30.41 45.83 -27.99
N GLU A 984 -29.33 46.37 -27.43
CA GLU A 984 -28.11 46.76 -28.15
C GLU A 984 -27.36 45.58 -28.78
N VAL A 985 -27.56 44.37 -28.25
CA VAL A 985 -27.00 43.11 -28.78
C VAL A 985 -28.05 42.26 -29.51
N GLY A 986 -29.25 42.80 -29.75
CA GLY A 986 -30.32 42.13 -30.50
C GLY A 986 -31.17 41.15 -29.69
N ILE A 987 -31.27 41.31 -28.38
CA ILE A 987 -32.13 40.50 -27.51
C ILE A 987 -33.34 41.34 -27.06
N SER A 988 -34.56 40.90 -27.36
CA SER A 988 -35.80 41.57 -26.93
C SER A 988 -36.35 40.93 -25.65
N ILE A 989 -36.50 41.72 -24.58
CA ILE A 989 -37.13 41.29 -23.32
C ILE A 989 -38.30 42.19 -22.93
N LYS A 990 -39.32 41.60 -22.28
CA LYS A 990 -40.49 42.30 -21.72
C LYS A 990 -40.64 42.02 -20.22
N PRO A 991 -41.10 43.00 -19.42
CA PRO A 991 -41.30 42.79 -18.00
C PRO A 991 -42.59 42.01 -17.76
N ASN A 992 -42.58 41.14 -16.77
CA ASN A 992 -43.79 40.52 -16.22
C ASN A 992 -43.83 40.76 -14.70
N PRO A 993 -44.45 41.88 -14.25
CA PRO A 993 -44.55 42.21 -12.83
C PRO A 993 -45.50 41.26 -12.09
N LEU A 994 -45.04 40.72 -10.95
CA LEU A 994 -45.77 39.75 -10.14
C LEU A 994 -45.72 40.13 -8.65
N SER A 995 -46.72 39.71 -7.87
CA SER A 995 -46.61 39.72 -6.41
C SER A 995 -45.45 38.83 -5.95
N TRP A 996 -44.87 39.08 -4.76
CA TRP A 996 -43.73 38.29 -4.27
C TRP A 996 -44.04 36.80 -4.20
N LYS A 997 -45.21 36.43 -3.67
CA LYS A 997 -45.66 35.04 -3.59
C LYS A 997 -45.77 34.40 -4.98
N ALA A 998 -46.39 35.08 -5.95
CA ALA A 998 -46.55 34.56 -7.31
C ALA A 998 -45.20 34.42 -8.05
N LEU A 999 -44.26 35.35 -7.84
CA LEU A 999 -42.91 35.27 -8.39
C LEU A 999 -42.17 34.03 -7.85
N LEU A 1000 -42.22 33.80 -6.54
CA LEU A 1000 -41.61 32.62 -5.92
C LEU A 1000 -42.25 31.31 -6.40
N GLU A 1001 -43.58 31.22 -6.46
CA GLU A 1001 -44.26 30.02 -6.96
C GLU A 1001 -43.88 29.69 -8.41
N LYS A 1002 -43.77 30.72 -9.26
CA LYS A 1002 -43.40 30.56 -10.67
C LYS A 1002 -41.94 30.14 -10.86
N THR A 1003 -41.03 30.74 -10.10
CA THR A 1003 -39.59 30.40 -10.13
C THR A 1003 -39.33 29.02 -9.55
N TYR A 1004 -39.90 28.68 -8.39
CA TYR A 1004 -39.82 27.34 -7.80
C TYR A 1004 -40.46 26.25 -8.67
N GLY A 1005 -41.50 26.59 -9.42
CA GLY A 1005 -42.21 25.67 -10.31
C GLY A 1005 -41.57 25.44 -11.68
N CYS A 1006 -40.33 25.93 -11.93
CA CYS A 1006 -39.66 25.85 -13.23
C CYS A 1006 -40.39 26.59 -14.38
N GLN A 1007 -41.26 27.57 -14.05
CA GLN A 1007 -42.12 28.22 -15.03
C GLN A 1007 -41.51 29.51 -15.61
N SER A 1008 -40.59 30.17 -14.90
CA SER A 1008 -39.87 31.34 -15.38
C SER A 1008 -38.79 30.98 -16.40
N GLN A 1009 -38.61 31.81 -17.43
CA GLN A 1009 -37.46 31.75 -18.36
C GLN A 1009 -36.30 32.58 -17.81
N LEU A 1010 -36.60 33.84 -17.52
CA LEU A 1010 -35.71 34.80 -16.87
C LEU A 1010 -36.45 35.37 -15.65
N SER A 1011 -35.74 35.59 -14.55
CA SER A 1011 -36.31 36.21 -13.34
C SER A 1011 -35.28 37.05 -12.60
N PHE A 1012 -35.72 38.16 -11.98
CA PHE A 1012 -34.88 38.86 -11.01
C PHE A 1012 -35.05 38.27 -9.62
N ASN A 1013 -33.95 37.72 -9.11
CA ASN A 1013 -33.89 37.09 -7.80
C ASN A 1013 -32.74 37.69 -7.00
N GLY A 1014 -32.76 37.41 -5.70
CA GLY A 1014 -31.66 37.70 -4.81
C GLY A 1014 -31.59 36.67 -3.70
N TRP A 1015 -30.39 36.48 -3.17
CA TRP A 1015 -30.12 35.59 -2.04
C TRP A 1015 -29.36 36.36 -0.98
N SER A 1016 -29.73 36.19 0.29
CA SER A 1016 -29.00 36.72 1.43
C SER A 1016 -28.58 35.56 2.31
N SER A 1017 -27.39 35.64 2.90
CA SER A 1017 -26.89 34.54 3.71
C SER A 1017 -27.49 34.54 5.12
N ASP A 1018 -27.90 33.35 5.58
CA ASP A 1018 -28.44 33.18 6.93
C ASP A 1018 -27.34 32.98 7.98
N ASN A 1019 -26.21 32.41 7.57
CA ASN A 1019 -25.13 31.98 8.48
C ASN A 1019 -23.73 32.43 8.06
N GLY A 1020 -23.57 33.11 6.92
CA GLY A 1020 -22.28 33.66 6.49
C GLY A 1020 -21.26 32.60 6.12
N ASP A 1021 -21.70 31.36 5.91
CA ASP A 1021 -20.90 30.30 5.34
C ASP A 1021 -21.08 30.27 3.80
N PRO A 1022 -20.00 30.08 3.01
CA PRO A 1022 -20.10 29.99 1.55
C PRO A 1022 -21.05 28.89 1.07
N ASP A 1023 -21.22 27.83 1.85
CA ASP A 1023 -22.16 26.75 1.57
C ASP A 1023 -23.60 27.24 1.43
N ASN A 1024 -24.03 28.19 2.28
CA ASN A 1024 -25.38 28.73 2.28
C ASN A 1024 -25.70 29.52 1.00
N PHE A 1025 -24.67 29.95 0.24
CA PHE A 1025 -24.86 30.42 -1.14
C PHE A 1025 -24.83 29.26 -2.14
N LEU A 1026 -23.82 28.40 -2.10
CA LEU A 1026 -23.59 27.50 -3.24
C LEU A 1026 -24.47 26.25 -3.23
N TYR A 1027 -24.62 25.59 -2.08
CA TYR A 1027 -25.32 24.30 -2.01
C TYR A 1027 -26.83 24.44 -2.30
N PRO A 1028 -27.57 25.36 -1.66
CA PRO A 1028 -28.99 25.54 -1.97
C PRO A 1028 -29.23 25.98 -3.43
N LEU A 1029 -28.37 26.84 -3.97
CA LEU A 1029 -28.63 27.54 -5.23
C LEU A 1029 -28.12 26.82 -6.47
N PHE A 1030 -27.14 25.93 -6.35
CA PHE A 1030 -26.50 25.30 -7.52
C PHE A 1030 -26.42 23.78 -7.47
N HIS A 1031 -26.61 23.13 -6.31
CA HIS A 1031 -26.63 21.68 -6.26
C HIS A 1031 -27.87 21.13 -7.02
N SER A 1032 -27.68 20.14 -7.90
CA SER A 1032 -28.72 19.68 -8.84
C SER A 1032 -29.96 19.11 -8.17
N LYS A 1033 -29.81 18.53 -6.96
CA LYS A 1033 -30.94 17.99 -6.18
C LYS A 1033 -31.85 19.08 -5.61
N ASN A 1034 -31.39 20.33 -5.55
CA ASN A 1034 -32.10 21.45 -4.92
C ASN A 1034 -32.97 22.24 -5.89
N GLY A 1035 -33.29 21.67 -7.06
CA GLY A 1035 -34.14 22.31 -8.07
C GLY A 1035 -35.49 22.76 -7.50
N GLY A 1036 -35.83 24.04 -7.71
CA GLY A 1036 -37.10 24.60 -7.26
C GLY A 1036 -37.06 25.14 -5.83
N ARG A 1037 -38.01 24.69 -4.98
CA ARG A 1037 -38.25 25.28 -3.64
C ARG A 1037 -37.09 25.14 -2.66
N ALA A 1038 -36.17 24.21 -2.91
CA ALA A 1038 -34.96 24.04 -2.10
C ALA A 1038 -33.87 25.09 -2.41
N GLY A 1039 -34.01 25.87 -3.49
CA GLY A 1039 -33.18 27.06 -3.74
C GLY A 1039 -32.71 27.22 -5.19
N ASN A 1040 -32.40 26.12 -5.90
CA ASN A 1040 -31.86 26.18 -7.27
C ASN A 1040 -32.97 26.48 -8.29
N THR A 1041 -33.30 27.76 -8.41
CA THR A 1041 -34.31 28.27 -9.35
C THR A 1041 -33.81 28.37 -10.80
N SER A 1042 -32.51 28.22 -11.02
CA SER A 1042 -31.94 28.07 -12.38
C SER A 1042 -32.18 26.69 -12.96
N PHE A 1043 -32.50 25.70 -12.12
CA PHE A 1043 -32.53 24.28 -12.48
C PHE A 1043 -31.21 23.83 -13.14
N PHE A 1044 -30.11 24.48 -12.72
CA PHE A 1044 -28.76 24.19 -13.17
C PHE A 1044 -28.34 22.82 -12.66
N LYS A 1045 -27.68 22.04 -13.52
CA LYS A 1045 -27.21 20.70 -13.19
C LYS A 1045 -25.78 20.51 -13.69
N SER A 1046 -24.91 20.14 -12.77
CA SER A 1046 -23.53 19.77 -13.09
C SER A 1046 -23.06 18.74 -12.07
N ALA A 1047 -22.84 17.50 -12.52
CA ALA A 1047 -22.39 16.42 -11.65
C ALA A 1047 -21.03 16.73 -11.00
N ALA A 1048 -20.14 17.42 -11.72
CA ALA A 1048 -18.85 17.84 -11.18
C ALA A 1048 -19.02 18.87 -10.06
N ILE A 1049 -19.88 19.87 -10.24
CA ILE A 1049 -20.14 20.88 -9.18
C ILE A 1049 -20.85 20.23 -7.99
N ASP A 1050 -21.80 19.31 -8.22
CA ASP A 1050 -22.47 18.57 -7.15
C ASP A 1050 -21.46 17.80 -6.29
N GLU A 1051 -20.57 17.02 -6.92
CA GLU A 1051 -19.51 16.28 -6.21
C GLU A 1051 -18.58 17.22 -5.43
N MET A 1052 -18.17 18.34 -6.05
CA MET A 1052 -17.34 19.32 -5.36
C MET A 1052 -18.03 19.96 -4.16
N LEU A 1053 -19.35 20.21 -4.24
CA LEU A 1053 -20.15 20.78 -3.16
C LEU A 1053 -20.36 19.78 -2.01
N ASP A 1054 -20.71 18.53 -2.34
CA ASP A 1054 -20.85 17.43 -1.38
C ASP A 1054 -19.52 17.18 -0.64
N GLU A 1055 -18.37 17.32 -1.30
CA GLU A 1055 -17.06 17.26 -0.64
C GLU A 1055 -16.79 18.51 0.23
N ALA A 1056 -17.05 19.71 -0.29
CA ALA A 1056 -16.67 20.98 0.36
C ALA A 1056 -17.28 21.15 1.76
N VAL A 1057 -18.49 20.63 2.00
CA VAL A 1057 -19.14 20.65 3.32
C VAL A 1057 -18.47 19.73 4.35
N THR A 1058 -17.64 18.79 3.91
CA THR A 1058 -16.91 17.84 4.78
C THR A 1058 -15.48 18.28 5.08
N ILE A 1059 -14.91 19.21 4.29
CA ILE A 1059 -13.52 19.66 4.43
C ILE A 1059 -13.32 20.44 5.73
N ARG A 1060 -12.58 19.85 6.67
CA ARG A 1060 -12.32 20.43 7.99
C ARG A 1060 -11.34 21.60 7.96
N ASP A 1061 -10.34 21.52 7.09
CA ASP A 1061 -9.31 22.55 6.97
C ASP A 1061 -9.88 23.82 6.32
N PRO A 1062 -9.90 24.98 7.01
CA PRO A 1062 -10.48 26.21 6.47
C PRO A 1062 -9.81 26.68 5.16
N GLY A 1063 -8.52 26.41 4.97
CA GLY A 1063 -7.76 26.81 3.79
C GLY A 1063 -8.12 25.98 2.55
N GLN A 1064 -8.15 24.66 2.67
CA GLN A 1064 -8.63 23.77 1.61
C GLN A 1064 -10.08 24.08 1.26
N ARG A 1065 -10.91 24.35 2.27
CA ARG A 1065 -12.31 24.70 2.10
C ARG A 1065 -12.47 26.03 1.34
N LEU A 1066 -11.67 27.04 1.68
CA LEU A 1066 -11.58 28.31 0.95
C LEU A 1066 -11.26 28.09 -0.54
N LEU A 1067 -10.18 27.36 -0.81
CA LEU A 1067 -9.73 27.09 -2.18
C LEU A 1067 -10.79 26.30 -2.96
N ARG A 1068 -11.42 25.31 -2.33
CA ARG A 1068 -12.49 24.51 -2.93
C ARG A 1068 -13.69 25.39 -3.30
N TYR A 1069 -14.19 26.21 -2.38
CA TYR A 1069 -15.33 27.08 -2.67
C TYR A 1069 -15.04 28.11 -3.76
N ARG A 1070 -13.86 28.74 -3.76
CA ARG A 1070 -13.46 29.65 -4.84
C ARG A 1070 -13.40 28.94 -6.19
N LYS A 1071 -12.93 27.69 -6.22
CA LYS A 1071 -12.91 26.90 -7.46
C LYS A 1071 -14.32 26.56 -7.95
N ILE A 1072 -15.22 26.20 -7.04
CA ILE A 1072 -16.62 25.94 -7.39
C ILE A 1072 -17.26 27.22 -7.94
N GLU A 1073 -17.05 28.36 -7.29
CA GLU A 1073 -17.55 29.66 -7.76
C GLU A 1073 -17.03 30.00 -9.16
N GLU A 1074 -15.73 29.81 -9.43
CA GLU A 1074 -15.16 30.02 -10.77
C GLU A 1074 -15.88 29.19 -11.84
N LEU A 1075 -16.17 27.92 -11.56
CA LEU A 1075 -16.89 27.04 -12.49
C LEU A 1075 -18.34 27.48 -12.68
N ILE A 1076 -19.03 27.86 -11.60
CA ILE A 1076 -20.38 28.42 -11.67
C ILE A 1076 -20.40 29.69 -12.52
N VAL A 1077 -19.44 30.59 -12.33
CA VAL A 1077 -19.33 31.80 -13.15
C VAL A 1077 -19.11 31.44 -14.61
N GLN A 1078 -18.22 30.49 -14.94
CA GLN A 1078 -17.97 30.04 -16.31
C GLN A 1078 -19.22 29.45 -16.98
N GLU A 1079 -20.00 28.65 -16.24
CA GLU A 1079 -21.26 28.04 -16.68
C GLU A 1079 -22.40 29.05 -16.86
N ALA A 1080 -22.25 30.25 -16.29
CA ALA A 1080 -23.17 31.38 -16.40
C ALA A 1080 -24.66 31.02 -16.19
N PRO A 1081 -25.05 30.29 -15.13
CA PRO A 1081 -26.47 30.02 -14.84
C PRO A 1081 -27.23 31.31 -14.52
N TRP A 1082 -26.53 32.37 -14.13
CA TRP A 1082 -27.08 33.69 -13.82
C TRP A 1082 -26.38 34.79 -14.62
N VAL A 1083 -27.04 35.94 -14.74
CA VAL A 1083 -26.34 37.22 -14.90
C VAL A 1083 -26.08 37.80 -13.51
N PHE A 1084 -24.80 37.84 -13.11
CA PHE A 1084 -24.37 38.36 -11.81
C PHE A 1084 -24.46 39.88 -11.82
N LEU A 1085 -25.38 40.50 -11.06
CA LEU A 1085 -25.63 41.94 -11.13
C LEU A 1085 -24.80 42.69 -10.09
N TYR A 1086 -25.14 42.58 -8.81
CA TYR A 1086 -24.49 43.33 -7.73
C TYR A 1086 -24.73 42.72 -6.34
N HIS A 1087 -23.88 43.11 -5.39
CA HIS A 1087 -24.08 42.95 -3.95
C HIS A 1087 -24.56 44.29 -3.37
N SER A 1088 -25.58 44.25 -2.52
CA SER A 1088 -26.18 45.46 -1.96
C SER A 1088 -25.27 46.09 -0.91
N VAL A 1089 -25.30 47.40 -0.77
CA VAL A 1089 -24.61 48.11 0.31
C VAL A 1089 -25.66 48.67 1.27
N LYS A 1090 -25.53 48.33 2.56
CA LYS A 1090 -26.32 48.95 3.63
C LYS A 1090 -25.58 50.19 4.10
N SER A 1091 -26.29 51.30 4.24
CA SER A 1091 -25.71 52.55 4.76
C SER A 1091 -26.49 53.02 5.97
N THR A 1092 -25.76 53.42 7.00
CA THR A 1092 -26.31 53.80 8.30
C THR A 1092 -25.74 55.14 8.70
N ALA A 1093 -26.62 56.10 9.01
CA ALA A 1093 -26.25 57.39 9.53
C ALA A 1093 -26.19 57.34 11.05
N VAL A 1094 -25.10 57.87 11.61
CA VAL A 1094 -24.73 57.77 13.03
C VAL A 1094 -24.39 59.17 13.52
N ARG A 1095 -24.97 59.62 14.62
CA ARG A 1095 -24.57 60.90 15.24
C ARG A 1095 -23.12 60.81 15.72
N ASN A 1096 -22.35 61.90 15.61
CA ASN A 1096 -20.94 61.92 16.05
C ASN A 1096 -20.74 61.64 17.54
N ALA A 1097 -21.78 61.88 18.37
CA ALA A 1097 -21.78 61.54 19.79
C ALA A 1097 -21.84 60.03 20.07
N VAL A 1098 -22.11 59.21 19.05
CA VAL A 1098 -22.09 57.75 19.16
C VAL A 1098 -20.74 57.23 18.71
N HIS A 1099 -20.10 56.50 19.61
CA HIS A 1099 -18.80 55.88 19.39
C HIS A 1099 -18.91 54.36 19.49
N GLY A 1100 -17.96 53.64 18.92
CA GLY A 1100 -17.90 52.18 18.96
C GLY A 1100 -18.94 51.45 18.09
N TYR A 1101 -19.78 52.17 17.34
CA TYR A 1101 -20.72 51.57 16.40
C TYR A 1101 -20.01 50.96 15.20
N ARG A 1102 -20.36 49.71 14.88
CA ARG A 1102 -19.89 49.00 13.69
C ARG A 1102 -21.03 48.32 12.97
N PRO A 1103 -21.25 48.61 11.68
CA PRO A 1103 -22.24 47.88 10.91
C PRO A 1103 -21.81 46.42 10.78
N ARG A 1104 -22.81 45.54 10.73
CA ARG A 1104 -22.59 44.10 10.54
C ARG A 1104 -23.23 43.60 9.26
N PRO A 1105 -22.61 42.60 8.60
CA PRO A 1105 -23.09 42.13 7.31
C PRO A 1105 -24.39 41.31 7.37
N PHE A 1106 -24.77 40.83 8.56
CA PHE A 1106 -25.96 39.99 8.80
C PHE A 1106 -27.24 40.77 9.06
N GLY A 1107 -27.21 42.11 8.96
CA GLY A 1107 -28.37 42.97 9.20
C GLY A 1107 -28.86 43.01 10.65
N SER A 1108 -28.16 42.33 11.58
CA SER A 1108 -28.34 42.45 13.04
C SER A 1108 -27.12 43.15 13.65
N GLU A 1109 -27.34 44.33 14.22
CA GLU A 1109 -26.30 45.13 14.85
C GLU A 1109 -25.91 44.54 16.22
N LEU A 1110 -24.79 44.97 16.82
CA LEU A 1110 -24.42 44.62 18.19
C LEU A 1110 -23.93 45.86 18.93
N TYR A 1111 -24.69 46.31 19.93
CA TYR A 1111 -24.43 47.59 20.61
C TYR A 1111 -23.56 47.45 21.87
N LYS A 1112 -23.09 46.24 22.21
CA LYS A 1112 -22.20 46.01 23.36
C LYS A 1112 -20.87 46.77 23.31
N HIS A 1113 -20.52 47.25 22.11
CA HIS A 1113 -19.33 48.07 21.89
C HIS A 1113 -19.57 49.57 21.84
N CYS A 1114 -20.82 50.01 21.80
CA CYS A 1114 -21.16 51.41 21.66
C CYS A 1114 -21.09 52.17 22.99
N TRP A 1115 -20.89 53.48 22.90
CA TRP A 1115 -21.21 54.42 23.97
C TRP A 1115 -21.70 55.75 23.37
N VAL A 1116 -22.45 56.51 24.17
CA VAL A 1116 -22.99 57.81 23.77
C VAL A 1116 -22.41 58.90 24.67
N GLU A 1117 -21.76 59.90 24.08
CA GLU A 1117 -21.28 61.10 24.76
C GLU A 1117 -22.47 61.92 25.29
N GLN A 1118 -22.39 62.32 26.57
CA GLN A 1118 -23.45 63.08 27.25
C GLN A 1118 -23.21 64.58 27.23
#